data_AF-A0A6I6CD72-F1
#
_entry.id   AF-A0A6I6CD72-F1
#
_cell.length_a   1.000
_cell.length_b   1.000
_cell.length_c   1.000
_cell.angle_alpha   90.00
_cell.angle_beta   90.00
_cell.angle_gamma   90.00
#
_symmetry.space_group_name_H-M   'P 1'
#
loop_
_entity.id
_entity.type
_entity.pdbx_description
1 polymer ?
#
loop_
_entity_poly.entity_id
_entity_poly.type
_entity_poly.pdbx_seq_one_letter_code
_entity_poly.pdbx_strand_id
1 'polypeptide(L)'
;MKKLISILGVLSISASPVSFAIACGAKTNTSFDGKEDQDNISILMSQYAKALYLNQNEIDTTSEGLNKVHYSSSYIMNDHVKNNYISNLKIISFSGVETNAYTRYSEIASKYFKNSSEFVSSDVAVDDSVYKGEVVAPEISGTMSTLGSLLQSVPTILKSLANPAAFPGLMALVGQKLKDFVSVDLIKSLGKIVTDDVLKDFEKAFSIDAYKDDKGEFLSFEDAMNASIIALSNSIDKIINKDSSSEALSYKNSRDINSNIFGASKVLGQNIGGVLNGSKKINLDLLTDIGSLPGVLFFVRTLLVYLNSYSVTELTSKELTISEIDTKRTTKVAEKDNVFNFSNALKVLSIIVNDSSTSAKEGESSKGLGARVIRNLLGAFLATPSETKSENTSAKGNWTNLLKPYNGLKNGLINIVSQFAIALLGNESMDAVIYKIYIDSFLRTFINWGIGCESSNGLLTNDLKGTFEMIPNFISSFPDGMLKTLIKSIVENGDWNSNFATIGKWIEYLYDNKNEKLGLSIKKMLQGPIENIFKLPLFASKKEEVKVFDSKKDLGMGFLTTNSLQFIVNKMIENATPKKPEARDDDTSDVIVKFDSFAELFKRLYTNSTLSNALADLDNMMNILGLNSDGSIKEKSVLEQLQTVIQENVTWVGVVGNTLNGMINDFGEKIKVTKSEANKVFDSLKVTIDGQQTNDFTYTVKDATTNTENKFEIKLSYEGKYLKVSSISKL
;
A
#
# COMPACT_ATOMS: atom_id res chain seq x y z
N MET A 1 30.25 47.46 -1.07
CA MET A 1 31.41 46.53 -0.95
C MET A 1 31.01 45.10 -0.59
N LYS A 2 30.33 44.80 0.53
CA LYS A 2 29.90 43.41 0.85
C LYS A 2 28.99 42.76 -0.21
N LYS A 3 28.05 43.51 -0.82
CA LYS A 3 27.25 43.03 -1.96
C LYS A 3 28.07 42.85 -3.26
N LEU A 4 29.15 43.61 -3.43
CA LEU A 4 30.06 43.48 -4.58
C LEU A 4 30.97 42.25 -4.40
N ILE A 5 31.40 41.96 -3.17
CA ILE A 5 32.16 40.76 -2.79
C ILE A 5 31.28 39.51 -2.87
N SER A 6 29.99 39.58 -2.51
CA SER A 6 29.05 38.47 -2.72
C SER A 6 28.72 38.24 -4.20
N ILE A 7 28.65 39.29 -5.03
CA ILE A 7 28.47 39.14 -6.48
C ILE A 7 29.75 38.65 -7.16
N LEU A 8 30.94 39.09 -6.71
CA LEU A 8 32.23 38.53 -7.15
C LEU A 8 32.44 37.10 -6.65
N GLY A 9 31.91 36.73 -5.48
CA GLY A 9 31.89 35.36 -4.95
C GLY A 9 30.92 34.45 -5.67
N VAL A 10 29.75 34.96 -6.07
CA VAL A 10 28.78 34.22 -6.91
C VAL A 10 29.31 34.11 -8.34
N LEU A 11 29.96 35.15 -8.89
CA LEU A 11 30.62 35.08 -10.20
C LEU A 11 31.87 34.21 -10.19
N SER A 12 32.63 34.09 -9.10
CA SER A 12 33.75 33.14 -9.06
C SER A 12 33.31 31.68 -8.85
N ILE A 13 32.14 31.45 -8.25
CA ILE A 13 31.52 30.11 -8.16
C ILE A 13 30.75 29.74 -9.44
N SER A 14 30.25 30.72 -10.21
CA SER A 14 29.52 30.49 -11.48
C SER A 14 30.32 30.71 -12.76
N ALA A 15 31.53 31.29 -12.70
CA ALA A 15 32.44 31.48 -13.83
C ALA A 15 33.72 30.62 -13.78
N SER A 16 33.73 29.55 -12.97
CA SER A 16 34.64 28.41 -13.17
C SER A 16 33.84 27.19 -13.63
N PRO A 17 33.18 27.32 -14.78
CA PRO A 17 33.42 26.34 -15.82
C PRO A 17 33.81 27.06 -17.12
N VAL A 18 34.77 26.45 -17.82
CA VAL A 18 35.17 26.70 -19.22
C VAL A 18 36.26 27.76 -19.45
N SER A 19 37.50 27.28 -19.58
CA SER A 19 38.39 27.69 -20.68
C SER A 19 39.32 26.53 -21.03
N PHE A 20 38.76 25.43 -21.54
CA PHE A 20 39.43 24.73 -22.62
C PHE A 20 38.75 25.18 -23.90
N ALA A 21 39.47 25.98 -24.68
CA ALA A 21 39.13 26.22 -26.07
C ALA A 21 39.10 24.86 -26.77
N ILE A 22 37.90 24.32 -26.99
CA ILE A 22 37.70 23.26 -27.97
C ILE A 22 37.90 23.94 -29.31
N ALA A 23 39.15 23.98 -29.77
CA ALA A 23 39.42 24.16 -31.18
C ALA A 23 38.58 23.10 -31.90
N CYS A 24 37.67 23.54 -32.77
CA CYS A 24 37.02 22.69 -33.76
C CYS A 24 38.09 22.19 -34.74
N GLY A 25 38.93 21.25 -34.28
CA GLY A 25 39.69 20.34 -35.12
C GLY A 25 38.75 19.25 -35.61
N ALA A 26 39.02 18.76 -36.81
CA ALA A 26 38.21 17.77 -37.54
C ALA A 26 37.72 16.61 -36.66
N LYS A 27 36.59 15.99 -37.05
CA LYS A 27 36.10 14.70 -36.51
C LYS A 27 37.21 13.63 -36.63
N THR A 28 38.13 13.59 -35.69
CA THR A 28 38.99 12.45 -35.46
C THR A 28 38.15 11.42 -34.73
N ASN A 29 38.18 10.17 -35.21
CA ASN A 29 37.73 9.04 -34.42
C ASN A 29 38.63 8.99 -33.18
N THR A 30 38.20 9.58 -32.06
CA THR A 30 38.93 9.50 -30.80
C THR A 30 38.90 8.05 -30.35
N SER A 31 40.02 7.35 -30.50
CA SER A 31 40.27 6.05 -29.89
C SER A 31 41.06 6.29 -28.60
N PHE A 32 40.66 5.61 -27.53
CA PHE A 32 41.31 5.60 -26.23
C PHE A 32 42.18 4.36 -26.03
N ASP A 33 42.63 3.72 -27.10
CA ASP A 33 43.34 2.43 -27.04
C ASP A 33 44.83 2.58 -26.66
N GLY A 34 45.31 3.81 -26.50
CA GLY A 34 46.68 4.11 -26.07
C GLY A 34 46.96 3.71 -24.62
N LYS A 35 48.22 3.37 -24.32
CA LYS A 35 48.62 2.87 -22.98
C LYS A 35 48.21 3.81 -21.84
N GLU A 36 48.48 5.11 -21.97
CA GLU A 36 48.12 6.10 -20.93
C GLU A 36 46.60 6.21 -20.72
N ASP A 37 45.83 6.14 -21.80
CA ASP A 37 44.37 6.17 -21.71
C ASP A 37 43.83 4.90 -21.04
N GLN A 38 44.36 3.72 -21.39
CA GLN A 38 43.97 2.45 -20.77
C GLN A 38 44.36 2.39 -19.28
N ASP A 39 45.53 2.93 -18.90
CA ASP A 39 45.94 3.07 -17.49
C ASP A 39 44.95 3.96 -16.72
N ASN A 40 44.53 5.08 -17.31
CA ASN A 40 43.57 5.98 -16.68
C ASN A 40 42.16 5.37 -16.59
N ILE A 41 41.71 4.68 -17.64
CA ILE A 41 40.42 3.99 -17.66
C ILE A 41 40.38 2.88 -16.60
N SER A 42 41.45 2.09 -16.46
CA SER A 42 41.51 1.02 -15.46
C SER A 42 41.42 1.57 -14.03
N ILE A 43 42.08 2.70 -13.76
CA ILE A 43 41.98 3.41 -12.48
C ILE A 43 40.55 3.92 -12.24
N LEU A 44 39.90 4.53 -13.24
CA LEU A 44 38.52 5.02 -13.11
C LEU A 44 37.54 3.87 -12.84
N MET A 45 37.68 2.77 -13.57
CA MET A 45 36.83 1.58 -13.46
C MET A 45 37.09 0.78 -12.18
N SER A 46 38.24 0.94 -11.52
CA SER A 46 38.48 0.37 -10.19
C SER A 46 37.45 0.82 -9.15
N GLN A 47 36.94 2.05 -9.24
CA GLN A 47 35.88 2.54 -8.36
C GLN A 47 34.53 1.89 -8.69
N TYR A 48 34.27 1.65 -9.97
CA TYR A 48 33.09 0.89 -10.39
C TYR A 48 33.17 -0.57 -9.92
N ALA A 49 34.35 -1.20 -9.93
CA ALA A 49 34.54 -2.54 -9.37
C ALA A 49 34.24 -2.58 -7.85
N LYS A 50 34.61 -1.54 -7.08
CA LYS A 50 34.18 -1.41 -5.67
C LYS A 50 32.65 -1.28 -5.56
N ALA A 51 32.03 -0.52 -6.45
CA ALA A 51 30.57 -0.38 -6.47
C ALA A 51 29.88 -1.73 -6.78
N LEU A 52 30.44 -2.53 -7.70
CA LEU A 52 29.97 -3.89 -8.00
C LEU A 52 30.09 -4.82 -6.80
N TYR A 53 31.14 -4.67 -5.97
CA TYR A 53 31.25 -5.45 -4.74
C TYR A 53 30.06 -5.23 -3.79
N LEU A 54 29.56 -3.99 -3.66
CA LEU A 54 28.38 -3.70 -2.84
C LEU A 54 27.07 -4.24 -3.43
N ASN A 55 26.98 -4.31 -4.76
CA ASN A 55 25.86 -4.97 -5.44
C ASN A 55 25.91 -6.49 -5.24
N GLN A 56 27.11 -7.08 -5.28
CA GLN A 56 27.30 -8.53 -5.22
C GLN A 56 27.14 -9.13 -3.82
N ASN A 57 27.50 -8.38 -2.77
CA ASN A 57 27.49 -8.87 -1.40
C ASN A 57 26.43 -8.15 -0.55
N GLU A 58 25.81 -8.89 0.36
CA GLU A 58 24.95 -8.29 1.37
C GLU A 58 25.79 -7.44 2.33
N ILE A 59 25.43 -6.18 2.47
CA ILE A 59 25.97 -5.25 3.45
C ILE A 59 25.13 -5.36 4.71
N ASP A 60 25.77 -5.70 5.83
CA ASP A 60 25.10 -5.82 7.12
C ASP A 60 24.83 -4.44 7.72
N THR A 61 23.56 -4.05 7.75
CA THR A 61 23.09 -2.82 8.39
C THR A 61 22.12 -3.13 9.54
N THR A 62 22.20 -4.33 10.13
CA THR A 62 21.25 -4.79 11.16
C THR A 62 21.30 -4.01 12.48
N SER A 63 22.38 -3.28 12.76
CA SER A 63 22.51 -2.51 13.99
C SER A 63 21.50 -1.38 14.11
N GLU A 64 21.03 -0.80 12.99
CA GLU A 64 20.06 0.32 12.99
C GLU A 64 19.55 0.71 11.57
N GLY A 65 19.88 -0.08 10.55
CA GLY A 65 19.57 0.18 9.14
C GLY A 65 18.45 -0.71 8.58
N LEU A 66 18.56 -1.08 7.30
CA LEU A 66 17.58 -1.88 6.56
C LEU A 66 17.90 -3.40 6.58
N ASN A 67 18.61 -3.88 7.60
CA ASN A 67 19.14 -5.24 7.72
C ASN A 67 20.24 -5.54 6.68
N LYS A 68 20.34 -6.79 6.22
CA LYS A 68 21.29 -7.19 5.17
C LYS A 68 20.74 -6.79 3.80
N VAL A 69 21.49 -5.99 3.06
CA VAL A 69 21.03 -5.42 1.78
C VAL A 69 22.10 -5.48 0.70
N HIS A 70 21.71 -5.74 -0.53
CA HIS A 70 22.53 -5.45 -1.70
C HIS A 70 22.37 -3.98 -2.07
N TYR A 71 23.45 -3.29 -2.43
CA TYR A 71 23.44 -1.83 -2.66
C TYR A 71 23.67 -1.49 -4.13
N SER A 72 22.96 -0.47 -4.65
CA SER A 72 23.06 -0.11 -6.06
C SER A 72 24.44 0.44 -6.41
N SER A 73 25.06 -0.21 -7.40
CA SER A 73 26.35 0.19 -7.95
C SER A 73 26.26 1.53 -8.67
N SER A 74 25.15 1.80 -9.36
CA SER A 74 24.93 3.08 -10.03
C SER A 74 24.72 4.22 -9.03
N TYR A 75 23.98 3.96 -7.94
CA TYR A 75 23.71 4.96 -6.92
C TYR A 75 25.00 5.38 -6.20
N ILE A 76 25.82 4.43 -5.72
CA ILE A 76 27.07 4.76 -5.01
C ILE A 76 28.03 5.54 -5.93
N MET A 77 28.08 5.21 -7.22
CA MET A 77 28.89 5.98 -8.17
C MET A 77 28.38 7.41 -8.33
N ASN A 78 27.07 7.62 -8.39
CA ASN A 78 26.48 8.94 -8.52
C ASN A 78 26.64 9.80 -7.25
N ASP A 79 26.36 9.23 -6.09
CA ASP A 79 26.22 9.96 -4.82
C ASP A 79 27.53 10.06 -4.03
N HIS A 80 28.38 9.02 -4.04
CA HIS A 80 29.62 8.97 -3.24
C HIS A 80 30.91 9.13 -4.06
N VAL A 81 30.93 8.78 -5.35
CA VAL A 81 32.16 8.79 -6.17
C VAL A 81 32.26 10.00 -7.10
N LYS A 82 31.24 10.26 -7.92
CA LYS A 82 31.24 11.24 -9.03
C LYS A 82 31.81 12.62 -8.67
N ASN A 83 31.34 13.18 -7.55
CA ASN A 83 31.68 14.53 -7.11
C ASN A 83 32.77 14.55 -6.03
N ASN A 84 33.31 13.39 -5.66
CA ASN A 84 34.32 13.27 -4.62
C ASN A 84 35.71 13.58 -5.20
N TYR A 85 36.60 14.05 -4.34
CA TYR A 85 37.99 14.31 -4.72
C TYR A 85 38.73 12.99 -4.93
N ILE A 86 39.56 12.92 -5.96
CA ILE A 86 40.32 11.70 -6.28
C ILE A 86 41.20 11.23 -5.11
N SER A 87 41.69 12.18 -4.30
CA SER A 87 42.46 11.91 -3.09
C SER A 87 41.64 11.17 -2.02
N ASN A 88 40.37 11.54 -1.85
CA ASN A 88 39.46 10.90 -0.88
C ASN A 88 39.10 9.46 -1.32
N LEU A 89 39.07 9.23 -2.63
CA LEU A 89 38.87 7.90 -3.23
C LEU A 89 40.15 7.04 -3.19
N LYS A 90 41.24 7.56 -2.60
CA LYS A 90 42.57 6.92 -2.53
C LYS A 90 43.16 6.64 -3.91
N ILE A 91 42.83 7.47 -4.90
CA ILE A 91 43.43 7.42 -6.24
C ILE A 91 44.68 8.30 -6.22
N ILE A 92 45.84 7.68 -6.45
CA ILE A 92 47.15 8.33 -6.21
C ILE A 92 47.57 9.22 -7.39
N SER A 93 47.39 8.76 -8.63
CA SER A 93 47.85 9.48 -9.82
C SER A 93 47.17 8.97 -11.09
N PHE A 94 47.12 9.80 -12.13
CA PHE A 94 46.74 9.44 -13.49
C PHE A 94 47.93 9.66 -14.44
N SER A 95 48.08 8.81 -15.46
CA SER A 95 49.11 8.93 -16.49
C SER A 95 48.80 10.11 -17.41
N GLY A 96 49.77 11.03 -17.56
CA GLY A 96 49.64 12.16 -18.49
C GLY A 96 48.59 13.21 -18.12
N VAL A 97 48.08 13.21 -16.88
CA VAL A 97 47.07 14.16 -16.41
C VAL A 97 47.52 14.82 -15.11
N GLU A 98 47.63 16.14 -15.11
CA GLU A 98 47.89 16.91 -13.89
C GLU A 98 46.66 16.93 -12.99
N THR A 99 46.83 16.50 -11.75
CA THR A 99 45.78 16.52 -10.73
C THR A 99 46.21 17.31 -9.50
N ASN A 100 45.23 17.85 -8.78
CA ASN A 100 45.44 18.55 -7.52
C ASN A 100 44.45 18.07 -6.46
N ALA A 101 44.57 18.60 -5.24
CA ALA A 101 43.73 18.19 -4.09
C ALA A 101 42.22 18.45 -4.29
N TYR A 102 41.83 19.28 -5.25
CA TYR A 102 40.45 19.61 -5.58
C TYR A 102 39.96 18.92 -6.86
N THR A 103 40.80 18.14 -7.54
CA THR A 103 40.39 17.41 -8.75
C THR A 103 39.36 16.36 -8.38
N ARG A 104 38.19 16.43 -9.01
CA ARG A 104 37.09 15.48 -8.80
C ARG A 104 37.19 14.30 -9.75
N TYR A 105 36.62 13.17 -9.35
CA TYR A 105 36.53 11.97 -10.20
C TYR A 105 35.87 12.28 -11.56
N SER A 106 34.75 13.00 -11.55
CA SER A 106 34.00 13.35 -12.78
C SER A 106 34.79 14.21 -13.77
N GLU A 107 35.71 15.06 -13.29
CA GLU A 107 36.54 15.90 -14.16
C GLU A 107 37.43 15.04 -15.06
N ILE A 108 37.98 13.94 -14.52
CA ILE A 108 38.80 13.00 -15.28
C ILE A 108 37.91 12.03 -16.09
N ALA A 109 36.85 11.51 -15.47
CA ALA A 109 35.97 10.52 -16.10
C ALA A 109 35.27 11.03 -17.35
N SER A 110 34.91 12.32 -17.40
CA SER A 110 34.19 12.93 -18.53
C SER A 110 34.95 12.93 -19.86
N LYS A 111 36.28 12.72 -19.83
CA LYS A 111 37.09 12.52 -21.05
C LYS A 111 36.73 11.21 -21.75
N TYR A 112 36.47 10.16 -20.98
CA TYR A 112 36.32 8.79 -21.46
C TYR A 112 34.86 8.35 -21.52
N PHE A 113 34.02 8.82 -20.60
CA PHE A 113 32.64 8.37 -20.43
C PHE A 113 31.65 9.53 -20.62
N LYS A 114 30.53 9.25 -21.29
CA LYS A 114 29.46 10.22 -21.56
C LYS A 114 28.77 10.70 -20.28
N ASN A 115 28.58 9.79 -19.32
CA ASN A 115 28.09 10.08 -17.98
C ASN A 115 29.05 9.46 -16.96
N SER A 116 29.57 10.25 -16.02
CA SER A 116 30.55 9.80 -15.03
C SER A 116 29.95 8.96 -13.88
N SER A 117 28.64 8.68 -13.92
CA SER A 117 27.93 7.86 -12.93
C SER A 117 27.09 6.73 -13.52
N GLU A 118 26.87 6.72 -14.84
CA GLU A 118 26.08 5.70 -15.54
C GLU A 118 26.95 5.05 -16.61
N PHE A 119 27.80 4.13 -16.16
CA PHE A 119 28.69 3.37 -17.04
C PHE A 119 27.96 2.22 -17.74
N VAL A 120 26.79 1.83 -17.23
CA VAL A 120 25.99 0.68 -17.66
C VAL A 120 24.73 1.16 -18.38
N SER A 121 24.52 0.69 -19.61
CA SER A 121 23.28 0.86 -20.37
C SER A 121 22.32 -0.32 -20.18
N SER A 122 21.07 -0.20 -20.61
CA SER A 122 20.09 -1.31 -20.68
C SER A 122 20.60 -2.53 -21.44
N ASP A 123 21.56 -2.35 -22.35
CA ASP A 123 22.05 -3.39 -23.27
C ASP A 123 23.33 -4.08 -22.77
N VAL A 124 23.72 -3.90 -21.50
CA VAL A 124 24.90 -4.57 -20.95
C VAL A 124 24.67 -6.07 -20.81
N ALA A 125 25.60 -6.88 -21.32
CA ALA A 125 25.62 -8.31 -21.09
C ALA A 125 26.11 -8.59 -19.66
N VAL A 126 25.22 -9.06 -18.80
CA VAL A 126 25.56 -9.40 -17.42
C VAL A 126 25.52 -10.92 -17.27
N ASP A 127 26.66 -11.51 -16.93
CA ASP A 127 26.80 -12.94 -16.71
C ASP A 127 25.94 -13.44 -15.55
N ASP A 128 25.57 -14.72 -15.55
CA ASP A 128 24.73 -15.32 -14.50
C ASP A 128 25.43 -15.43 -13.14
N SER A 129 26.76 -15.32 -13.10
CA SER A 129 27.56 -15.22 -11.88
C SER A 129 27.37 -13.91 -11.10
N VAL A 130 26.81 -12.88 -11.74
CA VAL A 130 26.58 -11.56 -11.15
C VAL A 130 25.19 -11.50 -10.52
N TYR A 131 25.07 -10.87 -9.35
CA TYR A 131 23.78 -10.65 -8.71
C TYR A 131 22.85 -9.77 -9.57
N LYS A 132 21.65 -10.29 -9.89
CA LYS A 132 20.61 -9.61 -10.70
C LYS A 132 19.31 -9.36 -9.91
N GLY A 133 19.35 -9.46 -8.57
CA GLY A 133 18.20 -9.18 -7.72
C GLY A 133 17.99 -7.68 -7.49
N GLU A 134 17.01 -7.34 -6.65
CA GLU A 134 16.76 -5.96 -6.25
C GLU A 134 17.89 -5.42 -5.38
N VAL A 135 18.26 -4.16 -5.60
CA VAL A 135 19.30 -3.45 -4.84
C VAL A 135 18.76 -2.17 -4.22
N VAL A 136 19.27 -1.79 -3.06
CA VAL A 136 18.88 -0.56 -2.37
C VAL A 136 19.59 0.64 -3.01
N ALA A 137 18.79 1.64 -3.39
CA ALA A 137 19.25 2.98 -3.73
C ALA A 137 18.46 3.98 -2.86
N PRO A 138 19.12 4.75 -1.96
CA PRO A 138 18.49 5.76 -1.11
C PRO A 138 17.75 6.93 -1.80
N GLU A 139 17.50 6.86 -3.10
CA GLU A 139 16.70 7.84 -3.85
C GLU A 139 15.24 7.40 -3.83
N ILE A 140 14.35 8.27 -3.36
CA ILE A 140 12.91 8.12 -3.63
C ILE A 140 12.71 8.53 -5.10
N SER A 141 12.54 7.57 -6.00
CA SER A 141 12.35 7.83 -7.44
C SER A 141 10.90 7.55 -7.88
N GLY A 142 10.50 8.13 -9.02
CA GLY A 142 9.21 7.84 -9.69
C GLY A 142 7.98 8.61 -9.17
N THR A 143 6.79 8.17 -9.59
CA THR A 143 5.46 8.67 -9.15
C THR A 143 5.25 8.60 -7.63
N MET A 144 5.98 7.71 -6.95
CA MET A 144 6.06 7.62 -5.50
C MET A 144 6.85 8.77 -4.85
N SER A 145 7.63 9.56 -5.60
CA SER A 145 8.27 10.78 -5.06
C SER A 145 7.26 11.92 -4.85
N THR A 146 6.30 12.09 -5.76
CA THR A 146 5.17 13.02 -5.60
C THR A 146 4.26 12.56 -4.47
N LEU A 147 3.89 11.27 -4.45
CA LEU A 147 3.11 10.68 -3.35
C LEU A 147 3.89 10.75 -2.02
N GLY A 148 5.19 10.51 -2.05
CA GLY A 148 6.09 10.57 -0.90
C GLY A 148 6.24 11.99 -0.36
N SER A 149 6.33 13.01 -1.22
CA SER A 149 6.33 14.42 -0.81
C SER A 149 5.00 14.82 -0.17
N LEU A 150 3.88 14.32 -0.72
CA LEU A 150 2.56 14.49 -0.11
C LEU A 150 2.51 13.78 1.25
N LEU A 151 2.91 12.52 1.33
CA LEU A 151 2.94 11.70 2.56
C LEU A 151 3.89 12.27 3.63
N GLN A 152 4.99 12.92 3.25
CA GLN A 152 5.87 13.66 4.16
C GLN A 152 5.24 14.99 4.60
N SER A 153 4.45 15.63 3.74
CA SER A 153 3.70 16.84 4.10
C SER A 153 2.46 16.55 4.96
N VAL A 154 1.88 15.35 4.85
CA VAL A 154 0.67 14.91 5.58
C VAL A 154 0.85 15.11 7.09
N PRO A 155 1.91 14.65 7.78
CA PRO A 155 2.12 14.97 9.18
C PRO A 155 2.11 16.46 9.52
N THR A 156 2.72 17.30 8.68
CA THR A 156 2.78 18.75 8.89
C THR A 156 1.40 19.38 8.72
N ILE A 157 0.65 18.95 7.70
CA ILE A 157 -0.74 19.36 7.46
C ILE A 157 -1.60 18.91 8.64
N LEU A 158 -1.59 17.61 9.00
CA LEU A 158 -2.38 17.06 10.09
C LEU A 158 -2.04 17.70 11.44
N LYS A 159 -0.78 17.98 11.73
CA LYS A 159 -0.34 18.69 12.96
C LYS A 159 -0.80 20.16 12.98
N SER A 160 -0.79 20.82 11.83
CA SER A 160 -1.30 22.20 11.70
C SER A 160 -2.82 22.24 11.86
N LEU A 161 -3.53 21.25 11.32
CA LEU A 161 -4.96 21.07 11.52
C LEU A 161 -5.26 20.67 12.98
N ALA A 162 -4.34 19.98 13.67
CA ALA A 162 -4.54 19.60 15.06
C ALA A 162 -4.50 20.77 16.07
N ASN A 163 -4.28 22.01 15.62
CA ASN A 163 -4.47 23.21 16.44
C ASN A 163 -5.63 24.06 15.90
N PRO A 164 -6.87 23.84 16.39
CA PRO A 164 -8.04 24.59 15.94
C PRO A 164 -7.96 26.12 16.09
N ALA A 165 -7.14 26.61 17.02
CA ALA A 165 -6.96 28.04 17.26
C ALA A 165 -6.05 28.70 16.20
N ALA A 166 -5.16 27.92 15.56
CA ALA A 166 -4.30 28.41 14.49
C ALA A 166 -4.99 28.43 13.12
N PHE A 167 -6.15 27.78 13.00
CA PHE A 167 -6.83 27.56 11.72
C PHE A 167 -7.18 28.87 10.97
N PRO A 168 -7.77 29.92 11.59
CA PRO A 168 -8.05 31.17 10.88
C PRO A 168 -6.78 31.85 10.33
N GLY A 169 -5.71 31.90 11.13
CA GLY A 169 -4.43 32.48 10.71
C GLY A 169 -3.75 31.67 9.59
N LEU A 170 -3.87 30.34 9.62
CA LEU A 170 -3.37 29.46 8.56
C LEU A 170 -4.13 29.70 7.25
N MET A 171 -5.46 29.79 7.30
CA MET A 171 -6.29 30.06 6.13
C MET A 171 -6.01 31.44 5.52
N ALA A 172 -5.76 32.46 6.36
CA ALA A 172 -5.33 33.77 5.88
C ALA A 172 -3.97 33.73 5.15
N LEU A 173 -3.01 32.97 5.70
CA LEU A 173 -1.70 32.79 5.08
C LEU A 173 -1.77 31.99 3.76
N VAL A 174 -2.58 30.94 3.73
CA VAL A 174 -2.85 30.16 2.50
C VAL A 174 -3.48 31.06 1.44
N GLY A 175 -4.49 31.86 1.80
CA GLY A 175 -5.11 32.80 0.86
C GLY A 175 -4.12 33.77 0.21
N GLN A 176 -3.17 34.29 0.97
CA GLN A 176 -2.15 35.21 0.46
C GLN A 176 -1.10 34.54 -0.44
N LYS A 177 -0.82 33.26 -0.22
CA LYS A 177 0.29 32.54 -0.86
C LYS A 177 -0.13 31.41 -1.79
N LEU A 178 -1.43 31.18 -1.98
CA LEU A 178 -1.93 30.02 -2.73
C LEU A 178 -1.31 29.89 -4.12
N LYS A 179 -1.13 31.03 -4.81
CA LYS A 179 -0.53 31.10 -6.15
C LYS A 179 0.96 30.74 -6.17
N ASP A 180 1.64 30.80 -5.03
CA ASP A 180 3.03 30.38 -4.87
C ASP A 180 3.14 28.84 -4.69
N PHE A 181 2.06 28.19 -4.25
CA PHE A 181 2.02 26.76 -3.97
C PHE A 181 1.36 25.93 -5.08
N VAL A 182 0.36 26.49 -5.77
CA VAL A 182 -0.44 25.78 -6.77
C VAL A 182 -0.66 26.69 -7.97
N SER A 183 -0.41 26.18 -9.19
CA SER A 183 -0.62 26.97 -10.39
C SER A 183 -2.10 27.32 -10.57
N VAL A 184 -2.36 28.55 -11.02
CA VAL A 184 -3.71 29.07 -11.30
C VAL A 184 -4.46 28.16 -12.28
N ASP A 185 -3.77 27.62 -13.28
CA ASP A 185 -4.36 26.73 -14.28
C ASP A 185 -4.77 25.37 -13.69
N LEU A 186 -4.04 24.85 -12.72
CA LEU A 186 -4.41 23.63 -12.02
C LEU A 186 -5.66 23.86 -11.16
N ILE A 187 -5.72 24.98 -10.43
CA ILE A 187 -6.89 25.33 -9.60
C ILE A 187 -8.15 25.51 -10.47
N LYS A 188 -8.03 26.20 -11.61
CA LYS A 188 -9.13 26.36 -12.57
C LYS A 188 -9.54 25.03 -13.21
N SER A 189 -8.59 24.14 -13.46
CA SER A 189 -8.89 22.79 -13.97
C SER A 189 -9.66 21.97 -12.94
N LEU A 190 -9.27 22.01 -11.66
CA LEU A 190 -10.01 21.39 -10.56
C LEU A 190 -11.47 21.91 -10.51
N GLY A 191 -11.68 23.21 -10.71
CA GLY A 191 -13.04 23.80 -10.73
C GLY A 191 -13.95 23.32 -11.86
N LYS A 192 -13.39 22.77 -12.95
CA LYS A 192 -14.19 22.14 -14.01
C LYS A 192 -14.60 20.70 -13.69
N ILE A 193 -13.92 20.09 -12.73
CA ILE A 193 -14.01 18.67 -12.41
C ILE A 193 -14.80 18.45 -11.12
N VAL A 194 -14.61 19.32 -10.12
CA VAL A 194 -15.37 19.33 -8.86
C VAL A 194 -16.63 20.18 -9.03
N THR A 195 -17.61 19.65 -9.77
CA THR A 195 -18.90 20.31 -10.02
C THR A 195 -19.84 20.21 -8.82
N ASP A 196 -20.90 21.04 -8.79
CA ASP A 196 -21.93 20.99 -7.76
C ASP A 196 -22.59 19.61 -7.66
N ASP A 197 -22.74 18.88 -8.77
CA ASP A 197 -23.30 17.52 -8.76
C ASP A 197 -22.34 16.50 -8.12
N VAL A 198 -21.03 16.60 -8.41
CA VAL A 198 -20.02 15.79 -7.73
C VAL A 198 -20.02 16.08 -6.23
N LEU A 199 -20.14 17.34 -5.83
CA LEU A 199 -20.22 17.74 -4.42
C LEU A 199 -21.49 17.22 -3.73
N LYS A 200 -22.65 17.20 -4.40
CA LYS A 200 -23.88 16.57 -3.89
C LYS A 200 -23.70 15.06 -3.71
N ASP A 201 -23.00 14.39 -4.63
CA ASP A 201 -22.70 12.97 -4.49
C ASP A 201 -21.79 12.73 -3.27
N PHE A 202 -20.80 13.59 -3.03
CA PHE A 202 -19.99 13.54 -1.80
C PHE A 202 -20.83 13.81 -0.54
N GLU A 203 -21.68 14.84 -0.51
CA GLU A 203 -22.60 15.06 0.61
C GLU A 203 -23.42 13.80 0.90
N LYS A 204 -24.05 13.22 -0.12
CA LYS A 204 -24.86 12.01 0.01
C LYS A 204 -24.03 10.85 0.54
N ALA A 205 -22.81 10.66 0.07
CA ALA A 205 -21.91 9.59 0.53
C ALA A 205 -21.55 9.70 2.03
N PHE A 206 -21.62 10.89 2.63
CA PHE A 206 -21.34 11.14 4.06
C PHE A 206 -22.59 11.35 4.92
N SER A 207 -23.73 11.72 4.33
CA SER A 207 -24.99 11.98 5.02
C SER A 207 -25.68 10.69 5.48
N ILE A 208 -26.33 10.76 6.65
CA ILE A 208 -27.27 9.74 7.12
C ILE A 208 -28.37 9.41 6.10
N ASP A 209 -28.74 10.36 5.23
CA ASP A 209 -29.79 10.19 4.22
C ASP A 209 -29.44 9.15 3.14
N ALA A 210 -28.17 8.80 2.95
CA ALA A 210 -27.80 7.69 2.07
C ALA A 210 -28.26 6.32 2.58
N TYR A 211 -28.72 6.22 3.83
CA TYR A 211 -29.35 5.03 4.39
C TYR A 211 -30.87 5.10 4.38
N LYS A 212 -31.46 6.11 3.73
CA LYS A 212 -32.91 6.20 3.53
C LYS A 212 -33.28 5.79 2.11
N ASP A 213 -34.42 5.14 1.96
CA ASP A 213 -35.00 4.82 0.67
C ASP A 213 -35.68 6.04 0.02
N ASP A 214 -36.25 5.85 -1.16
CA ASP A 214 -36.99 6.88 -1.91
C ASP A 214 -38.25 7.41 -1.21
N LYS A 215 -38.68 6.79 -0.11
CA LYS A 215 -39.78 7.24 0.76
C LYS A 215 -39.28 7.88 2.05
N GLY A 216 -37.98 7.95 2.26
CA GLY A 216 -37.37 8.50 3.48
C GLY A 216 -37.31 7.51 4.64
N GLU A 217 -37.58 6.22 4.41
CA GLU A 217 -37.46 5.19 5.45
C GLU A 217 -36.04 4.65 5.54
N PHE A 218 -35.57 4.42 6.77
CA PHE A 218 -34.27 3.80 6.99
C PHE A 218 -34.20 2.36 6.49
N LEU A 219 -33.15 2.06 5.74
CA LEU A 219 -32.74 0.73 5.31
C LEU A 219 -32.23 -0.08 6.51
N SER A 220 -32.34 -1.41 6.43
CA SER A 220 -31.60 -2.29 7.35
C SER A 220 -30.10 -2.22 7.09
N PHE A 221 -29.26 -2.61 8.06
CA PHE A 221 -27.81 -2.70 7.83
C PHE A 221 -27.47 -3.61 6.64
N GLU A 222 -28.23 -4.69 6.42
CA GLU A 222 -28.06 -5.55 5.26
C GLU A 222 -28.36 -4.84 3.93
N ASP A 223 -29.48 -4.10 3.86
CA ASP A 223 -29.84 -3.35 2.65
C ASP A 223 -28.88 -2.19 2.40
N ALA A 224 -28.42 -1.51 3.46
CA ALA A 224 -27.39 -0.48 3.39
C ALA A 224 -26.06 -1.05 2.85
N MET A 225 -25.61 -2.20 3.37
CA MET A 225 -24.41 -2.87 2.87
C MET A 225 -24.56 -3.23 1.38
N ASN A 226 -25.67 -3.85 0.98
CA ASN A 226 -25.91 -4.20 -0.41
C ASN A 226 -25.99 -2.97 -1.33
N ALA A 227 -26.66 -1.90 -0.90
CA ALA A 227 -26.69 -0.63 -1.64
C ALA A 227 -25.28 -0.06 -1.83
N SER A 228 -24.45 -0.12 -0.79
CA SER A 228 -23.07 0.35 -0.84
C SER A 228 -22.17 -0.52 -1.75
N ILE A 229 -22.43 -1.84 -1.84
CA ILE A 229 -21.77 -2.75 -2.80
C ILE A 229 -22.15 -2.37 -4.25
N ILE A 230 -23.41 -2.05 -4.50
CA ILE A 230 -23.87 -1.58 -5.82
C ILE A 230 -23.16 -0.26 -6.19
N ALA A 231 -23.08 0.69 -5.25
CA ALA A 231 -22.35 1.94 -5.45
C ALA A 231 -20.85 1.73 -5.71
N LEU A 232 -20.20 0.82 -4.98
CA LEU A 232 -18.82 0.42 -5.23
C LEU A 232 -18.65 -0.18 -6.62
N SER A 233 -19.57 -1.06 -7.04
CA SER A 233 -19.54 -1.69 -8.36
C SER A 233 -19.59 -0.65 -9.48
N ASN A 234 -20.55 0.28 -9.42
CA ASN A 234 -20.65 1.39 -10.37
C ASN A 234 -19.36 2.22 -10.42
N SER A 235 -18.74 2.47 -9.26
CA SER A 235 -17.52 3.28 -9.14
C SER A 235 -16.30 2.58 -9.73
N ILE A 236 -16.09 1.32 -9.37
CA ILE A 236 -14.96 0.51 -9.83
C ILE A 236 -15.08 0.22 -11.32
N ASP A 237 -16.29 -0.04 -11.82
CA ASP A 237 -16.51 -0.22 -13.25
C ASP A 237 -16.12 1.03 -14.04
N LYS A 238 -16.51 2.21 -13.58
CA LYS A 238 -16.15 3.48 -14.21
C LYS A 238 -14.64 3.78 -14.15
N ILE A 239 -13.96 3.42 -13.06
CA ILE A 239 -12.50 3.61 -12.92
C ILE A 239 -11.72 2.67 -13.85
N ILE A 240 -12.15 1.40 -13.94
CA ILE A 240 -11.41 0.36 -14.68
C ILE A 240 -11.78 0.32 -16.15
N ASN A 241 -13.08 0.46 -16.47
CA ASN A 241 -13.63 0.37 -17.80
C ASN A 241 -14.12 1.76 -18.24
N LYS A 242 -13.19 2.72 -18.41
CA LYS A 242 -13.51 4.15 -18.67
C LYS A 242 -14.43 4.40 -19.89
N ASP A 243 -14.45 3.49 -20.85
CA ASP A 243 -15.28 3.55 -22.07
C ASP A 243 -16.60 2.75 -21.96
N SER A 244 -16.90 2.18 -20.79
CA SER A 244 -18.13 1.44 -20.50
C SER A 244 -19.34 2.37 -20.63
N SER A 245 -20.24 2.09 -21.58
CA SER A 245 -21.55 2.75 -21.68
C SER A 245 -22.59 2.15 -20.73
N SER A 246 -22.17 1.36 -19.76
CA SER A 246 -23.07 0.64 -18.85
C SER A 246 -23.80 1.65 -17.96
N GLU A 247 -25.12 1.62 -17.98
CA GLU A 247 -25.92 2.44 -17.06
C GLU A 247 -25.61 2.05 -15.61
N ALA A 248 -25.50 3.05 -14.74
CA ALA A 248 -25.26 2.83 -13.32
C ALA A 248 -26.43 2.07 -12.69
N LEU A 249 -26.12 0.98 -11.98
CA LEU A 249 -27.11 0.17 -11.30
C LEU A 249 -27.77 0.97 -10.17
N SER A 250 -29.11 0.97 -10.12
CA SER A 250 -29.89 1.64 -9.08
C SER A 250 -29.81 0.92 -7.74
N TYR A 251 -29.90 1.67 -6.64
CA TYR A 251 -29.96 1.15 -5.27
C TYR A 251 -30.87 2.02 -4.38
N LYS A 252 -31.92 2.61 -4.96
CA LYS A 252 -32.76 3.62 -4.29
C LYS A 252 -33.70 3.05 -3.22
N ASN A 253 -34.05 1.78 -3.30
CA ASN A 253 -34.95 1.10 -2.37
C ASN A 253 -34.65 -0.40 -2.34
N SER A 254 -35.20 -1.14 -1.37
CA SER A 254 -34.92 -2.58 -1.20
C SER A 254 -35.25 -3.42 -2.44
N ARG A 255 -36.21 -3.01 -3.29
CA ARG A 255 -36.53 -3.73 -4.54
C ARG A 255 -35.37 -3.62 -5.54
N ASP A 256 -34.92 -2.40 -5.81
CA ASP A 256 -33.79 -2.12 -6.71
C ASP A 256 -32.51 -2.81 -6.19
N ILE A 257 -32.27 -2.74 -4.89
CA ILE A 257 -31.12 -3.39 -4.25
C ILE A 257 -31.14 -4.89 -4.50
N ASN A 258 -32.28 -5.56 -4.25
CA ASN A 258 -32.41 -6.99 -4.43
C ASN A 258 -32.28 -7.43 -5.90
N SER A 259 -32.73 -6.62 -6.86
CA SER A 259 -32.58 -6.96 -8.30
C SER A 259 -31.15 -6.75 -8.81
N ASN A 260 -30.41 -5.79 -8.24
CA ASN A 260 -29.13 -5.36 -8.80
C ASN A 260 -27.89 -5.90 -8.08
N ILE A 261 -28.02 -6.37 -6.83
CA ILE A 261 -26.88 -6.81 -6.02
C ILE A 261 -26.08 -7.95 -6.66
N PHE A 262 -26.74 -8.91 -7.33
CA PHE A 262 -26.07 -10.01 -8.01
C PHE A 262 -25.22 -9.49 -9.19
N GLY A 263 -25.81 -8.64 -10.04
CA GLY A 263 -25.11 -8.01 -11.16
C GLY A 263 -23.92 -7.18 -10.70
N ALA A 264 -24.11 -6.35 -9.66
CA ALA A 264 -23.06 -5.55 -9.05
C ALA A 264 -21.90 -6.40 -8.51
N SER A 265 -22.22 -7.49 -7.80
CA SER A 265 -21.22 -8.41 -7.24
C SER A 265 -20.44 -9.14 -8.33
N LYS A 266 -21.10 -9.51 -9.43
CA LYS A 266 -20.46 -10.13 -10.60
C LYS A 266 -19.46 -9.20 -11.27
N VAL A 267 -19.85 -7.93 -11.51
CA VAL A 267 -18.95 -6.91 -12.07
C VAL A 267 -17.73 -6.69 -11.18
N LEU A 268 -17.93 -6.60 -9.85
CA LEU A 268 -16.82 -6.50 -8.91
C LEU A 268 -15.90 -7.72 -8.94
N GLY A 269 -16.46 -8.94 -8.90
CA GLY A 269 -15.69 -10.18 -8.97
C GLY A 269 -14.85 -10.28 -10.24
N GLN A 270 -15.41 -9.91 -11.39
CA GLN A 270 -14.71 -9.87 -12.68
C GLN A 270 -13.62 -8.80 -12.73
N ASN A 271 -13.89 -7.61 -12.21
CA ASN A 271 -12.91 -6.52 -12.17
C ASN A 271 -11.74 -6.86 -11.23
N ILE A 272 -12.00 -7.38 -10.03
CA ILE A 272 -10.96 -7.82 -9.09
C ILE A 272 -10.15 -8.98 -9.68
N GLY A 273 -10.81 -10.01 -10.23
CA GLY A 273 -10.14 -11.13 -10.89
C GLY A 273 -9.27 -10.70 -12.07
N GLY A 274 -9.77 -9.76 -12.87
CA GLY A 274 -9.04 -9.17 -13.99
C GLY A 274 -7.81 -8.37 -13.57
N VAL A 275 -7.86 -7.67 -12.43
CA VAL A 275 -6.70 -6.96 -11.88
C VAL A 275 -5.66 -7.96 -11.35
N LEU A 276 -6.07 -8.98 -10.62
CA LEU A 276 -5.15 -9.98 -10.06
C LEU A 276 -4.46 -10.84 -11.12
N ASN A 277 -5.16 -11.18 -12.21
CA ASN A 277 -4.57 -11.92 -13.33
C ASN A 277 -3.83 -11.02 -14.34
N GLY A 278 -3.85 -9.69 -14.14
CA GLY A 278 -3.17 -8.70 -14.97
C GLY A 278 -3.84 -8.36 -16.30
N SER A 279 -5.05 -8.87 -16.57
CA SER A 279 -5.83 -8.52 -17.77
C SER A 279 -6.48 -7.13 -17.69
N LYS A 280 -6.67 -6.60 -16.47
CA LYS A 280 -7.14 -5.23 -16.21
C LYS A 280 -6.14 -4.48 -15.35
N LYS A 281 -6.11 -3.15 -15.46
CA LYS A 281 -5.31 -2.26 -14.63
C LYS A 281 -6.21 -1.22 -13.98
N ILE A 282 -5.97 -0.92 -12.71
CA ILE A 282 -6.58 0.21 -12.03
C ILE A 282 -5.69 1.42 -12.32
N ASN A 283 -6.22 2.41 -13.06
CA ASN A 283 -5.54 3.68 -13.27
C ASN A 283 -6.46 4.83 -12.83
N LEU A 284 -6.36 5.17 -11.55
CA LEU A 284 -7.12 6.27 -10.97
C LEU A 284 -6.49 7.61 -11.38
N ASP A 285 -7.23 8.39 -12.15
CA ASP A 285 -6.92 9.77 -12.47
C ASP A 285 -7.96 10.67 -11.81
N LEU A 286 -7.56 11.42 -10.78
CA LEU A 286 -8.47 12.31 -10.05
C LEU A 286 -9.14 13.34 -10.97
N LEU A 287 -8.51 13.71 -12.10
CA LEU A 287 -9.10 14.68 -13.01
C LEU A 287 -10.29 14.12 -13.79
N THR A 288 -10.34 12.81 -14.02
CA THR A 288 -11.43 12.15 -14.75
C THR A 288 -12.36 11.35 -13.84
N ASP A 289 -11.85 10.89 -12.70
CA ASP A 289 -12.48 9.84 -11.91
C ASP A 289 -13.02 10.35 -10.57
N ILE A 290 -12.94 11.65 -10.26
CA ILE A 290 -13.42 12.19 -8.97
C ILE A 290 -14.87 11.85 -8.69
N GLY A 291 -15.72 11.84 -9.73
CA GLY A 291 -17.15 11.50 -9.60
C GLY A 291 -17.41 10.03 -9.29
N SER A 292 -16.40 9.17 -9.36
CA SER A 292 -16.50 7.77 -8.93
C SER A 292 -16.12 7.58 -7.46
N LEU A 293 -15.46 8.55 -6.81
CA LEU A 293 -15.03 8.44 -5.42
C LEU A 293 -16.18 8.39 -4.39
N PRO A 294 -17.31 9.11 -4.57
CA PRO A 294 -18.41 9.06 -3.60
C PRO A 294 -18.96 7.64 -3.36
N GLY A 295 -19.07 6.80 -4.40
CA GLY A 295 -19.55 5.42 -4.22
C GLY A 295 -18.56 4.53 -3.47
N VAL A 296 -17.25 4.74 -3.66
CA VAL A 296 -16.19 4.08 -2.86
C VAL A 296 -16.28 4.51 -1.39
N LEU A 297 -16.44 5.81 -1.13
CA LEU A 297 -16.57 6.35 0.23
C LEU A 297 -17.84 5.85 0.92
N PHE A 298 -18.96 5.80 0.21
CA PHE A 298 -20.21 5.27 0.75
C PHE A 298 -20.05 3.81 1.19
N PHE A 299 -19.36 2.99 0.39
CA PHE A 299 -19.03 1.61 0.75
C PHE A 299 -18.16 1.52 2.02
N VAL A 300 -17.02 2.22 2.04
CA VAL A 300 -16.10 2.19 3.21
C VAL A 300 -16.83 2.66 4.47
N ARG A 301 -17.56 3.78 4.39
CA ARG A 301 -18.34 4.32 5.52
C ARG A 301 -19.38 3.32 6.01
N THR A 302 -20.12 2.68 5.10
CA THR A 302 -21.16 1.71 5.46
C THR A 302 -20.58 0.53 6.24
N LEU A 303 -19.40 0.03 5.85
CA LEU A 303 -18.70 -1.02 6.60
C LEU A 303 -18.29 -0.56 8.00
N LEU A 304 -17.78 0.68 8.12
CA LEU A 304 -17.39 1.25 9.42
C LEU A 304 -18.60 1.45 10.34
N VAL A 305 -19.70 1.98 9.81
CA VAL A 305 -20.97 2.18 10.54
C VAL A 305 -21.56 0.82 10.99
N TYR A 306 -21.56 -0.18 10.11
CA TYR A 306 -22.02 -1.53 10.46
C TYR A 306 -21.15 -2.20 11.52
N LEU A 307 -19.82 -2.13 11.41
CA LEU A 307 -18.92 -2.65 12.45
C LEU A 307 -19.12 -1.94 13.80
N ASN A 308 -19.35 -0.62 13.76
CA ASN A 308 -19.59 0.18 14.96
C ASN A 308 -20.92 -0.15 15.65
N SER A 309 -21.82 -0.89 14.99
CA SER A 309 -23.05 -1.42 15.62
C SER A 309 -22.79 -2.57 16.61
N TYR A 310 -21.59 -3.15 16.59
CA TYR A 310 -21.12 -4.13 17.56
C TYR A 310 -20.26 -3.45 18.62
N SER A 311 -20.53 -3.77 19.88
CA SER A 311 -19.64 -3.39 20.99
C SER A 311 -18.34 -4.18 20.96
N VAL A 312 -17.28 -3.62 21.54
CA VAL A 312 -16.00 -4.31 21.71
C VAL A 312 -16.19 -5.64 22.46
N THR A 313 -17.02 -5.67 23.50
CA THR A 313 -17.35 -6.88 24.26
C THR A 313 -18.05 -7.94 23.40
N GLU A 314 -19.02 -7.56 22.56
CA GLU A 314 -19.68 -8.49 21.63
C GLU A 314 -18.67 -9.13 20.67
N LEU A 315 -17.69 -8.37 20.18
CA LEU A 315 -16.68 -8.87 19.24
C LEU A 315 -15.57 -9.70 19.90
N THR A 316 -15.34 -9.57 21.20
CA THR A 316 -14.13 -10.10 21.87
C THR A 316 -14.42 -11.16 22.93
N SER A 317 -15.51 -11.02 23.70
CA SER A 317 -15.73 -11.83 24.89
C SER A 317 -16.37 -13.19 24.59
N LYS A 318 -17.14 -13.31 23.51
CA LYS A 318 -17.81 -14.56 23.11
C LYS A 318 -17.85 -14.74 21.61
N GLU A 319 -18.13 -15.96 21.15
CA GLU A 319 -18.39 -16.22 19.73
C GLU A 319 -19.79 -15.72 19.36
N LEU A 320 -19.88 -14.97 18.26
CA LEU A 320 -21.15 -14.50 17.71
C LEU A 320 -21.88 -15.65 17.03
N THR A 321 -23.12 -15.87 17.42
CA THR A 321 -24.01 -16.81 16.74
C THR A 321 -24.55 -16.18 15.45
N ILE A 322 -24.94 -17.04 14.48
CA ILE A 322 -25.62 -16.58 13.27
C ILE A 322 -26.89 -15.78 13.58
N SER A 323 -27.64 -16.18 14.62
CA SER A 323 -28.86 -15.47 15.03
C SER A 323 -28.57 -14.04 15.51
N GLU A 324 -27.48 -13.83 16.25
CA GLU A 324 -27.05 -12.50 16.69
C GLU A 324 -26.60 -11.64 15.51
N ILE A 325 -25.90 -12.24 14.54
CA ILE A 325 -25.50 -11.57 13.30
C ILE A 325 -26.74 -11.16 12.48
N ASP A 326 -27.70 -12.05 12.30
CA ASP A 326 -28.95 -11.78 11.55
C ASP A 326 -29.78 -10.69 12.23
N THR A 327 -29.86 -10.69 13.56
CA THR A 327 -30.53 -9.65 14.35
C THR A 327 -29.93 -8.28 14.08
N LYS A 328 -28.59 -8.17 14.07
CA LYS A 328 -27.90 -6.91 13.75
C LYS A 328 -28.14 -6.50 12.29
N ARG A 329 -28.02 -7.43 11.34
CA ARG A 329 -28.22 -7.16 9.89
C ARG A 329 -29.62 -6.70 9.53
N THR A 330 -30.64 -7.21 10.22
CA THR A 330 -32.05 -6.87 9.99
C THR A 330 -32.49 -5.61 10.73
N THR A 331 -31.69 -5.10 11.67
CA THR A 331 -31.94 -3.82 12.35
C THR A 331 -31.82 -2.66 11.35
N LYS A 332 -32.75 -1.70 11.42
CA LYS A 332 -32.71 -0.44 10.64
C LYS A 332 -31.61 0.47 11.16
N VAL A 333 -30.88 1.10 10.25
CA VAL A 333 -29.91 2.16 10.60
C VAL A 333 -30.68 3.32 11.25
N ALA A 334 -30.13 3.92 12.29
CA ALA A 334 -30.69 5.09 12.96
C ALA A 334 -29.76 6.31 12.80
N GLU A 335 -30.28 7.51 13.07
CA GLU A 335 -29.52 8.76 12.95
C GLU A 335 -28.21 8.76 13.76
N LYS A 336 -28.28 8.23 14.99
CA LYS A 336 -27.11 8.12 15.87
C LYS A 336 -26.02 7.17 15.37
N ASP A 337 -26.33 6.32 14.38
CA ASP A 337 -25.41 5.29 13.90
C ASP A 337 -24.44 5.82 12.84
N ASN A 338 -24.64 7.04 12.29
CA ASN A 338 -23.75 7.64 11.28
C ASN A 338 -22.44 8.20 11.86
N VAL A 339 -21.78 7.37 12.67
CA VAL A 339 -20.53 7.66 13.36
C VAL A 339 -19.62 6.43 13.34
N PHE A 340 -18.33 6.66 13.60
CA PHE A 340 -17.35 5.59 13.78
C PHE A 340 -16.49 5.85 15.03
N ASN A 341 -16.45 4.89 15.95
CA ASN A 341 -15.58 4.97 17.12
C ASN A 341 -14.20 4.38 16.81
N PHE A 342 -13.23 5.27 16.56
CA PHE A 342 -11.86 4.91 16.24
C PHE A 342 -11.15 4.20 17.41
N SER A 343 -11.44 4.59 18.66
CA SER A 343 -10.88 3.95 19.85
C SER A 343 -11.31 2.48 19.95
N ASN A 344 -12.58 2.18 19.70
CA ASN A 344 -13.09 0.80 19.70
C ASN A 344 -12.43 -0.04 18.60
N ALA A 345 -12.26 0.51 17.41
CA ALA A 345 -11.58 -0.18 16.33
C ALA A 345 -10.12 -0.50 16.70
N LEU A 346 -9.39 0.44 17.31
CA LEU A 346 -8.03 0.19 17.80
C LEU A 346 -8.01 -0.88 18.90
N LYS A 347 -8.96 -0.88 19.84
CA LYS A 347 -9.08 -1.92 20.89
C LYS A 347 -9.26 -3.31 20.27
N VAL A 348 -10.17 -3.45 19.30
CA VAL A 348 -10.42 -4.72 18.58
C VAL A 348 -9.18 -5.16 17.80
N LEU A 349 -8.55 -4.25 17.05
CA LEU A 349 -7.32 -4.55 16.29
C LEU A 349 -6.17 -4.96 17.22
N SER A 350 -6.02 -4.30 18.37
CA SER A 350 -4.99 -4.64 19.37
C SER A 350 -5.07 -6.09 19.81
N ILE A 351 -6.28 -6.58 20.09
CA ILE A 351 -6.51 -7.97 20.51
C ILE A 351 -6.11 -8.94 19.40
N ILE A 352 -6.39 -8.61 18.14
CA ILE A 352 -6.03 -9.45 16.99
C ILE A 352 -4.51 -9.53 16.80
N VAL A 353 -3.79 -8.40 16.92
CA VAL A 353 -2.36 -8.35 16.59
C VAL A 353 -1.45 -8.74 17.76
N ASN A 354 -1.92 -8.57 18.99
CA ASN A 354 -1.17 -8.87 20.22
C ASN A 354 -1.57 -10.20 20.89
N ASP A 355 -2.30 -11.08 20.20
CA ASP A 355 -2.65 -12.40 20.73
C ASP A 355 -1.38 -13.22 21.01
N SER A 356 -1.07 -13.37 22.30
CA SER A 356 0.12 -14.07 22.78
C SER A 356 -0.28 -15.26 23.66
N SER A 357 0.51 -16.33 23.60
CA SER A 357 0.29 -17.52 24.43
C SER A 357 0.45 -17.28 25.93
N THR A 358 0.94 -16.10 26.33
CA THR A 358 1.31 -15.73 27.71
C THR A 358 0.30 -14.81 28.39
N SER A 359 -0.76 -14.37 27.71
CA SER A 359 -1.74 -13.40 28.25
C SER A 359 -2.85 -14.02 29.11
N ALA A 360 -2.74 -15.29 29.51
CA ALA A 360 -3.74 -15.96 30.34
C ALA A 360 -3.55 -15.55 31.79
N LYS A 361 -4.51 -14.79 32.33
CA LYS A 361 -4.74 -14.79 33.77
C LYS A 361 -5.21 -16.20 34.16
N GLU A 362 -4.74 -16.70 35.30
CA GLU A 362 -5.15 -18.00 35.83
C GLU A 362 -6.68 -18.13 35.82
N GLY A 363 -7.21 -19.12 35.11
CA GLY A 363 -8.65 -19.39 34.99
C GLY A 363 -9.28 -19.00 33.64
N GLU A 364 -8.61 -18.24 32.78
CA GLU A 364 -9.09 -17.90 31.44
C GLU A 364 -8.19 -18.51 30.35
N SER A 365 -8.79 -19.24 29.41
CA SER A 365 -8.09 -19.68 28.21
C SER A 365 -7.83 -18.46 27.30
N SER A 366 -6.72 -17.75 27.49
CA SER A 366 -6.32 -16.65 26.58
C SER A 366 -5.81 -17.15 25.22
N LYS A 367 -5.77 -18.47 24.99
CA LYS A 367 -5.41 -19.04 23.70
C LYS A 367 -6.53 -18.77 22.69
N GLY A 368 -6.21 -18.07 21.61
CA GLY A 368 -7.11 -17.90 20.46
C GLY A 368 -8.07 -16.73 20.58
N LEU A 369 -7.80 -15.71 21.40
CA LEU A 369 -8.62 -14.50 21.45
C LEU A 369 -8.59 -13.75 20.11
N GLY A 370 -7.43 -13.63 19.47
CA GLY A 370 -7.30 -13.04 18.15
C GLY A 370 -8.03 -13.85 17.08
N ALA A 371 -7.94 -15.19 17.15
CA ALA A 371 -8.70 -16.10 16.30
C ALA A 371 -10.22 -15.94 16.48
N ARG A 372 -10.71 -15.81 17.72
CA ARG A 372 -12.12 -15.57 18.02
C ARG A 372 -12.61 -14.24 17.45
N VAL A 373 -11.86 -13.17 17.65
CA VAL A 373 -12.23 -11.85 17.11
C VAL A 373 -12.28 -11.91 15.58
N ILE A 374 -11.32 -12.55 14.93
CA ILE A 374 -11.35 -12.76 13.47
C ILE A 374 -12.56 -13.59 13.06
N ARG A 375 -12.89 -14.67 13.79
CA ARG A 375 -14.09 -15.47 13.53
C ARG A 375 -15.36 -14.61 13.59
N ASN A 376 -15.49 -13.76 14.61
CA ASN A 376 -16.62 -12.86 14.79
C ASN A 376 -16.71 -11.83 13.67
N LEU A 377 -15.60 -11.23 13.27
CA LEU A 377 -15.56 -10.27 12.15
C LEU A 377 -15.90 -10.94 10.81
N LEU A 378 -15.34 -12.13 10.55
CA LEU A 378 -15.69 -12.93 9.36
C LEU A 378 -17.17 -13.30 9.37
N GLY A 379 -17.72 -13.68 10.53
CA GLY A 379 -19.15 -13.94 10.68
C GLY A 379 -20.00 -12.71 10.37
N ALA A 380 -19.69 -11.56 11.01
CA ALA A 380 -20.41 -10.32 10.81
C ALA A 380 -20.49 -9.92 9.32
N PHE A 381 -19.42 -10.12 8.56
CA PHE A 381 -19.34 -9.75 7.14
C PHE A 381 -19.80 -10.82 6.15
N LEU A 382 -19.53 -12.10 6.42
CA LEU A 382 -19.61 -13.17 5.41
C LEU A 382 -20.59 -14.30 5.78
N ALA A 383 -21.04 -14.39 7.03
CA ALA A 383 -22.00 -15.42 7.41
C ALA A 383 -23.28 -15.30 6.58
N THR A 384 -23.91 -16.43 6.30
CA THR A 384 -25.23 -16.50 5.65
C THR A 384 -26.25 -17.02 6.66
N PRO A 385 -27.19 -16.19 7.16
CA PRO A 385 -28.19 -16.64 8.13
C PRO A 385 -29.03 -17.84 7.67
N SER A 386 -29.34 -18.76 8.60
CA SER A 386 -30.16 -19.96 8.33
C SER A 386 -31.65 -19.68 8.47
N GLU A 387 -32.46 -20.42 7.70
CA GLU A 387 -33.92 -20.43 7.75
C GLU A 387 -34.41 -21.06 9.06
N THR A 388 -34.61 -20.25 10.10
CA THR A 388 -35.45 -20.68 11.22
C THR A 388 -36.35 -19.51 11.64
N LYS A 389 -37.65 -19.61 11.28
CA LYS A 389 -38.85 -18.89 11.82
C LYS A 389 -39.77 -18.17 10.81
N SER A 390 -39.91 -18.59 9.56
CA SER A 390 -40.97 -18.02 8.70
C SER A 390 -41.57 -19.05 7.75
N GLU A 391 -42.81 -19.48 8.03
CA GLU A 391 -43.59 -20.43 7.24
C GLU A 391 -44.04 -19.89 5.86
N ASN A 392 -43.75 -18.63 5.53
CA ASN A 392 -44.08 -18.06 4.23
C ASN A 392 -42.98 -17.10 3.79
N THR A 393 -42.19 -17.46 2.77
CA THR A 393 -41.81 -16.57 1.65
C THR A 393 -40.77 -17.25 0.76
N SER A 394 -41.08 -17.27 -0.52
CA SER A 394 -40.30 -17.74 -1.68
C SER A 394 -39.02 -16.93 -1.98
N ALA A 395 -38.39 -16.30 -0.97
CA ALA A 395 -37.32 -15.31 -1.14
C ALA A 395 -36.02 -15.60 -0.37
N LYS A 396 -35.88 -16.75 0.30
CA LYS A 396 -34.68 -17.08 1.10
C LYS A 396 -34.15 -18.46 0.68
N GLY A 397 -32.85 -18.52 0.39
CA GLY A 397 -32.20 -19.70 -0.17
C GLY A 397 -31.58 -20.60 0.91
N ASN A 398 -31.63 -21.91 0.69
CA ASN A 398 -31.01 -22.91 1.56
C ASN A 398 -29.50 -23.00 1.29
N TRP A 399 -28.70 -22.28 2.07
CA TRP A 399 -27.23 -22.28 1.93
C TRP A 399 -26.59 -23.65 2.19
N THR A 400 -27.23 -24.54 2.94
CA THR A 400 -26.69 -25.89 3.23
C THR A 400 -26.75 -26.84 2.04
N ASN A 401 -27.49 -26.49 0.97
CA ASN A 401 -27.62 -27.34 -0.19
C ASN A 401 -26.55 -27.02 -1.25
N LEU A 402 -25.48 -27.80 -1.23
CA LEU A 402 -24.35 -27.68 -2.18
C LEU A 402 -24.71 -28.03 -3.63
N LEU A 403 -25.81 -28.78 -3.83
CA LEU A 403 -26.23 -29.31 -5.14
C LEU A 403 -27.18 -28.38 -5.89
N LYS A 404 -27.53 -27.23 -5.31
CA LYS A 404 -28.38 -26.21 -5.93
C LYS A 404 -27.70 -24.85 -5.87
N PRO A 405 -27.94 -23.98 -6.87
CA PRO A 405 -27.53 -22.60 -6.77
C PRO A 405 -28.24 -21.94 -5.59
N TYR A 406 -27.53 -21.07 -4.89
CA TYR A 406 -28.12 -20.24 -3.85
C TYR A 406 -28.95 -19.13 -4.49
N ASN A 407 -30.23 -19.04 -4.11
CA ASN A 407 -31.18 -18.07 -4.67
C ASN A 407 -31.61 -16.99 -3.67
N GLY A 408 -30.94 -16.87 -2.51
CA GLY A 408 -31.27 -15.83 -1.55
C GLY A 408 -30.80 -14.45 -2.03
N LEU A 409 -31.63 -13.43 -1.77
CA LEU A 409 -31.44 -12.10 -2.35
C LEU A 409 -30.46 -11.21 -1.58
N LYS A 410 -30.22 -11.49 -0.29
CA LYS A 410 -29.40 -10.65 0.59
C LYS A 410 -28.35 -11.51 1.27
N ASN A 411 -27.07 -11.07 1.33
CA ASN A 411 -26.03 -11.56 2.26
C ASN A 411 -24.73 -10.71 2.27
N GLY A 412 -24.74 -9.44 1.87
CA GLY A 412 -23.57 -8.56 2.03
C GLY A 412 -22.33 -9.00 1.25
N LEU A 413 -21.16 -9.02 1.90
CA LEU A 413 -19.86 -9.19 1.24
C LEU A 413 -19.60 -10.59 0.67
N ILE A 414 -20.28 -11.64 1.17
CA ILE A 414 -20.11 -13.00 0.63
C ILE A 414 -20.50 -13.09 -0.85
N ASN A 415 -21.40 -12.22 -1.32
CA ASN A 415 -21.76 -12.14 -2.74
C ASN A 415 -20.55 -11.74 -3.60
N ILE A 416 -19.72 -10.80 -3.13
CA ILE A 416 -18.50 -10.42 -3.84
C ILE A 416 -17.49 -11.57 -3.80
N VAL A 417 -17.30 -12.19 -2.63
CA VAL A 417 -16.35 -13.30 -2.44
C VAL A 417 -16.71 -14.48 -3.35
N SER A 418 -17.99 -14.83 -3.46
CA SER A 418 -18.42 -15.94 -4.31
C SER A 418 -18.30 -15.64 -5.78
N GLN A 419 -18.70 -14.44 -6.23
CA GLN A 419 -18.53 -14.03 -7.63
C GLN A 419 -17.07 -13.91 -8.03
N PHE A 420 -16.20 -13.47 -7.11
CA PHE A 420 -14.76 -13.48 -7.30
C PHE A 420 -14.22 -14.91 -7.47
N ALA A 421 -14.62 -15.85 -6.61
CA ALA A 421 -14.21 -17.25 -6.74
C ALA A 421 -14.72 -17.90 -8.04
N ILE A 422 -15.96 -17.61 -8.44
CA ILE A 422 -16.53 -18.06 -9.72
C ILE A 422 -15.72 -17.50 -10.89
N ALA A 423 -15.34 -16.21 -10.84
CA ALA A 423 -14.51 -15.59 -11.88
C ALA A 423 -13.11 -16.23 -11.97
N LEU A 424 -12.51 -16.60 -10.82
CA LEU A 424 -11.23 -17.31 -10.80
C LEU A 424 -11.33 -18.75 -11.33
N LEU A 425 -12.41 -19.46 -11.00
CA LEU A 425 -12.62 -20.85 -11.43
C LEU A 425 -13.15 -20.96 -12.87
N GLY A 426 -13.66 -19.87 -13.43
CA GLY A 426 -14.22 -19.79 -14.78
C GLY A 426 -15.60 -20.45 -14.94
N ASN A 427 -16.15 -21.03 -13.88
CA ASN A 427 -17.44 -21.73 -13.88
C ASN A 427 -18.21 -21.42 -12.59
N GLU A 428 -19.54 -21.51 -12.62
CA GLU A 428 -20.43 -21.31 -11.45
C GLU A 428 -20.55 -22.56 -10.56
N SER A 429 -20.07 -23.69 -11.08
CA SER A 429 -20.12 -25.00 -10.42
C SER A 429 -18.90 -25.83 -10.79
N MET A 430 -18.60 -26.82 -9.96
CA MET A 430 -17.60 -27.86 -10.21
C MET A 430 -18.30 -29.22 -10.32
N ASP A 431 -17.91 -30.01 -11.32
CA ASP A 431 -18.38 -31.39 -11.46
C ASP A 431 -17.52 -32.30 -10.56
N ALA A 432 -18.11 -32.84 -9.51
CA ALA A 432 -17.59 -33.99 -8.78
C ALA A 432 -18.15 -35.27 -9.41
N VAL A 433 -17.41 -36.39 -9.33
CA VAL A 433 -17.65 -37.65 -10.06
C VAL A 433 -19.12 -38.12 -10.10
N ILE A 434 -19.91 -37.81 -9.06
CA ILE A 434 -21.34 -38.14 -8.96
C ILE A 434 -22.26 -36.95 -8.64
N TYR A 435 -21.72 -35.73 -8.45
CA TYR A 435 -22.48 -34.55 -8.00
C TYR A 435 -21.99 -33.26 -8.65
N LYS A 436 -22.91 -32.32 -8.89
CA LYS A 436 -22.58 -30.95 -9.28
C LYS A 436 -22.57 -30.05 -8.05
N ILE A 437 -21.42 -29.47 -7.70
CA ILE A 437 -21.26 -28.59 -6.53
C ILE A 437 -21.29 -27.13 -7.01
N TYR A 438 -22.22 -26.34 -6.50
CA TYR A 438 -22.31 -24.91 -6.81
C TYR A 438 -21.37 -24.11 -5.90
N ILE A 439 -20.51 -23.26 -6.50
CA ILE A 439 -19.43 -22.57 -5.79
C ILE A 439 -19.97 -21.58 -4.75
N ASP A 440 -21.04 -20.83 -5.05
CA ASP A 440 -21.64 -19.89 -4.10
C ASP A 440 -22.19 -20.62 -2.85
N SER A 441 -22.98 -21.68 -3.05
CA SER A 441 -23.53 -22.50 -1.96
C SER A 441 -22.41 -23.15 -1.13
N PHE A 442 -21.35 -23.62 -1.80
CA PHE A 442 -20.16 -24.16 -1.15
C PHE A 442 -19.45 -23.14 -0.26
N LEU A 443 -19.18 -21.94 -0.77
CA LEU A 443 -18.48 -20.90 -0.01
C LEU A 443 -19.28 -20.43 1.19
N ARG A 444 -20.59 -20.22 1.03
CA ARG A 444 -21.49 -19.87 2.14
C ARG A 444 -21.48 -20.93 3.24
N THR A 445 -21.57 -22.19 2.84
CA THR A 445 -21.47 -23.33 3.75
C THR A 445 -20.11 -23.37 4.45
N PHE A 446 -19.02 -23.19 3.71
CA PHE A 446 -17.66 -23.23 4.24
C PHE A 446 -17.39 -22.10 5.26
N ILE A 447 -17.88 -20.89 5.00
CA ILE A 447 -17.80 -19.77 5.94
C ILE A 447 -18.63 -20.07 7.19
N ASN A 448 -19.90 -20.48 7.03
CA ASN A 448 -20.77 -20.82 8.15
C ASN A 448 -20.20 -21.99 9.00
N TRP A 449 -19.57 -22.97 8.34
CA TRP A 449 -18.86 -24.07 8.99
C TRP A 449 -17.67 -23.56 9.82
N GLY A 450 -16.94 -22.57 9.30
CA GLY A 450 -15.80 -21.95 9.99
C GLY A 450 -16.16 -21.14 11.21
N ILE A 451 -17.30 -20.47 11.19
CA ILE A 451 -17.79 -19.70 12.34
C ILE A 451 -18.44 -20.57 13.42
N GLY A 452 -18.55 -21.89 13.19
CA GLY A 452 -19.12 -22.81 14.18
C GLY A 452 -20.63 -23.04 14.05
N CYS A 453 -21.25 -22.72 12.92
CA CYS A 453 -22.70 -22.89 12.77
C CYS A 453 -23.09 -24.35 12.50
N GLU A 454 -23.71 -24.98 13.48
CA GLU A 454 -24.39 -26.25 13.27
C GLU A 454 -25.70 -26.02 12.50
N SER A 455 -26.00 -26.88 11.53
CA SER A 455 -27.33 -26.85 10.91
C SER A 455 -28.37 -27.29 11.94
N SER A 456 -29.56 -26.67 11.94
CA SER A 456 -30.65 -27.00 12.87
C SER A 456 -31.16 -28.45 12.74
N ASN A 457 -30.77 -29.15 11.68
CA ASN A 457 -31.05 -30.55 11.44
C ASN A 457 -29.73 -31.33 11.49
N GLY A 458 -29.39 -31.93 12.64
CA GLY A 458 -28.10 -32.61 12.86
C GLY A 458 -27.69 -33.66 11.80
N LEU A 459 -28.63 -34.18 11.02
CA LEU A 459 -28.37 -34.99 9.82
C LEU A 459 -27.58 -34.22 8.74
N LEU A 460 -27.95 -32.97 8.45
CA LEU A 460 -27.26 -32.11 7.48
C LEU A 460 -25.85 -31.74 7.96
N THR A 461 -25.63 -31.61 9.26
CA THR A 461 -24.28 -31.37 9.81
C THR A 461 -23.35 -32.55 9.57
N ASN A 462 -23.87 -33.79 9.67
CA ASN A 462 -23.11 -35.01 9.36
C ASN A 462 -22.85 -35.16 7.85
N ASP A 463 -23.82 -34.82 7.01
CA ASP A 463 -23.66 -34.84 5.54
C ASP A 463 -22.66 -33.77 5.05
N LEU A 464 -22.68 -32.58 5.67
CA LEU A 464 -21.71 -31.52 5.42
C LEU A 464 -20.30 -31.92 5.86
N LYS A 465 -20.17 -32.54 7.04
CA LYS A 465 -18.90 -33.11 7.50
C LYS A 465 -18.37 -34.11 6.49
N GLY A 466 -19.19 -35.08 6.07
CA GLY A 466 -18.81 -36.05 5.04
C GLY A 466 -18.39 -35.38 3.73
N THR A 467 -19.07 -34.31 3.32
CA THR A 467 -18.69 -33.54 2.13
C THR A 467 -17.31 -32.86 2.29
N PHE A 468 -17.05 -32.23 3.43
CA PHE A 468 -15.74 -31.63 3.70
C PHE A 468 -14.63 -32.68 3.80
N GLU A 469 -14.89 -33.85 4.39
CA GLU A 469 -13.95 -34.99 4.44
C GLU A 469 -13.62 -35.54 3.04
N MET A 470 -14.51 -35.37 2.05
CA MET A 470 -14.28 -35.82 0.67
C MET A 470 -13.51 -34.82 -0.20
N ILE A 471 -13.43 -33.53 0.15
CA ILE A 471 -12.72 -32.51 -0.65
C ILE A 471 -11.27 -32.89 -1.02
N PRO A 472 -10.47 -33.51 -0.13
CA PRO A 472 -9.13 -33.99 -0.47
C PRO A 472 -9.10 -34.92 -1.69
N ASN A 473 -10.15 -35.72 -1.91
CA ASN A 473 -10.24 -36.65 -3.03
C ASN A 473 -10.49 -35.92 -4.37
N PHE A 474 -10.90 -34.66 -4.34
CA PHE A 474 -11.22 -33.85 -5.52
C PHE A 474 -10.17 -32.76 -5.82
N ILE A 475 -9.07 -32.68 -5.06
CA ILE A 475 -8.01 -31.66 -5.26
C ILE A 475 -7.52 -31.63 -6.71
N SER A 476 -7.41 -32.79 -7.36
CA SER A 476 -6.97 -32.90 -8.76
C SER A 476 -7.88 -32.17 -9.74
N SER A 477 -9.16 -32.00 -9.40
CA SER A 477 -10.18 -31.34 -10.22
C SER A 477 -10.19 -29.81 -10.08
N PHE A 478 -9.50 -29.26 -9.08
CA PHE A 478 -9.33 -27.82 -8.96
C PHE A 478 -8.32 -27.31 -10.02
N PRO A 479 -8.55 -26.12 -10.61
CA PRO A 479 -7.59 -25.47 -11.50
C PRO A 479 -6.22 -25.33 -10.83
N ASP A 480 -5.17 -25.46 -11.62
CA ASP A 480 -3.81 -25.22 -11.13
C ASP A 480 -3.69 -23.75 -10.71
N GLY A 481 -3.36 -23.51 -9.45
CA GLY A 481 -3.30 -22.16 -8.89
C GLY A 481 -3.38 -22.12 -7.36
N MET A 482 -3.62 -20.92 -6.86
CA MET A 482 -3.62 -20.55 -5.44
C MET A 482 -4.45 -21.50 -4.57
N LEU A 483 -5.71 -21.76 -4.96
CA LEU A 483 -6.65 -22.56 -4.17
C LEU A 483 -6.22 -24.03 -4.07
N LYS A 484 -5.79 -24.64 -5.20
CA LYS A 484 -5.31 -26.03 -5.24
C LYS A 484 -4.06 -26.21 -4.39
N THR A 485 -3.09 -25.29 -4.49
CA THR A 485 -1.87 -25.32 -3.67
C THR A 485 -2.19 -25.23 -2.19
N LEU A 486 -3.09 -24.31 -1.78
CA LEU A 486 -3.50 -24.15 -0.38
C LEU A 486 -4.11 -25.43 0.18
N ILE A 487 -5.09 -26.02 -0.52
CA ILE A 487 -5.75 -27.26 -0.07
C ILE A 487 -4.74 -28.41 0.00
N LYS A 488 -3.89 -28.55 -1.01
CA LYS A 488 -2.85 -29.60 -1.07
C LYS A 488 -1.89 -29.49 0.13
N SER A 489 -1.39 -28.30 0.44
CA SER A 489 -0.49 -28.09 1.58
C SER A 489 -1.11 -28.45 2.93
N ILE A 490 -2.43 -28.29 3.10
CA ILE A 490 -3.15 -28.68 4.32
C ILE A 490 -3.30 -30.21 4.39
N VAL A 491 -3.73 -30.83 3.28
CA VAL A 491 -3.95 -32.28 3.21
C VAL A 491 -2.64 -33.06 3.36
N GLU A 492 -1.58 -32.63 2.68
CA GLU A 492 -0.26 -33.26 2.79
C GLU A 492 0.39 -33.09 4.17
N ASN A 493 -0.10 -32.16 4.99
CA ASN A 493 0.31 -32.03 6.39
C ASN A 493 -0.57 -32.84 7.35
N GLY A 494 -1.63 -33.48 6.86
CA GLY A 494 -2.57 -34.28 7.68
C GLY A 494 -3.57 -33.45 8.50
N ASP A 495 -3.66 -32.13 8.25
CA ASP A 495 -4.43 -31.21 9.08
C ASP A 495 -5.89 -31.03 8.64
N TRP A 496 -6.26 -31.60 7.49
CA TRP A 496 -7.56 -31.38 6.89
C TRP A 496 -8.71 -31.88 7.76
N ASN A 497 -8.68 -33.15 8.18
CA ASN A 497 -9.79 -33.75 8.91
C ASN A 497 -9.93 -33.15 10.33
N SER A 498 -8.80 -32.89 10.99
CA SER A 498 -8.76 -32.35 12.36
C SER A 498 -9.15 -30.88 12.45
N ASN A 499 -8.99 -30.09 11.36
CA ASN A 499 -9.22 -28.64 11.38
C ASN A 499 -10.24 -28.13 10.35
N PHE A 500 -10.24 -28.62 9.12
CA PHE A 500 -11.13 -28.14 8.04
C PHE A 500 -12.44 -28.92 7.97
N ALA A 501 -12.39 -30.24 8.13
CA ALA A 501 -13.60 -31.07 8.24
C ALA A 501 -14.20 -31.07 9.65
N THR A 502 -13.60 -30.34 10.60
CA THR A 502 -14.16 -30.15 11.95
C THR A 502 -14.75 -28.74 12.05
N ILE A 503 -16.00 -28.67 12.47
CA ILE A 503 -16.74 -27.42 12.60
C ILE A 503 -16.02 -26.42 13.51
N GLY A 504 -16.00 -25.14 13.12
CA GLY A 504 -15.40 -24.04 13.89
C GLY A 504 -13.87 -23.95 13.87
N LYS A 505 -13.14 -24.98 13.44
CA LYS A 505 -11.69 -25.05 13.68
C LYS A 505 -10.80 -24.41 12.61
N TRP A 506 -11.24 -24.32 11.36
CA TRP A 506 -10.33 -23.90 10.28
C TRP A 506 -9.88 -22.44 10.40
N ILE A 507 -10.73 -21.55 10.93
CA ILE A 507 -10.35 -20.13 11.14
C ILE A 507 -9.24 -20.04 12.19
N GLU A 508 -9.36 -20.80 13.28
CA GLU A 508 -8.35 -20.85 14.34
C GLU A 508 -7.04 -21.46 13.82
N TYR A 509 -7.13 -22.52 13.02
CA TYR A 509 -5.97 -23.11 12.36
C TYR A 509 -5.28 -22.12 11.41
N LEU A 510 -6.01 -21.41 10.54
CA LEU A 510 -5.40 -20.41 9.66
C LEU A 510 -4.82 -19.22 10.43
N TYR A 511 -5.38 -18.91 11.61
CA TYR A 511 -4.85 -17.87 12.46
C TYR A 511 -3.44 -18.20 12.96
N ASP A 512 -3.26 -19.33 13.64
CA ASP A 512 -2.00 -19.71 14.29
C ASP A 512 -1.71 -21.21 14.10
N ASN A 513 -1.19 -21.59 12.93
CA ASN A 513 -0.70 -22.95 12.65
C ASN A 513 0.83 -23.00 12.54
N LYS A 514 1.35 -24.23 12.65
CA LYS A 514 2.76 -24.58 12.44
C LYS A 514 3.00 -25.32 11.12
N ASN A 515 2.07 -25.26 10.17
CA ASN A 515 2.18 -25.98 8.90
C ASN A 515 3.17 -25.24 7.98
N GLU A 516 4.41 -25.71 7.96
CA GLU A 516 5.47 -25.17 7.11
C GLU A 516 5.15 -25.32 5.61
N LYS A 517 4.41 -26.37 5.21
CA LYS A 517 3.97 -26.57 3.81
C LYS A 517 2.93 -25.55 3.35
N LEU A 518 2.08 -25.09 4.28
CA LEU A 518 1.12 -24.02 4.00
C LEU A 518 1.83 -22.67 3.89
N GLY A 519 2.88 -22.47 4.70
CA GLY A 519 3.69 -21.25 4.68
C GLY A 519 2.93 -19.98 5.05
N LEU A 520 1.71 -20.13 5.61
CA LEU A 520 0.79 -19.03 5.94
C LEU A 520 0.20 -19.23 7.34
N SER A 521 0.32 -18.18 8.15
CA SER A 521 -0.40 -17.98 9.40
C SER A 521 -0.77 -16.50 9.47
N ILE A 522 -2.05 -16.20 9.71
CA ILE A 522 -2.50 -14.81 9.81
C ILE A 522 -1.74 -14.11 10.92
N LYS A 523 -1.56 -14.75 12.08
CA LYS A 523 -0.78 -14.21 13.19
C LYS A 523 0.65 -13.83 12.79
N LYS A 524 1.37 -14.73 12.10
CA LYS A 524 2.72 -14.43 11.58
C LYS A 524 2.70 -13.28 10.58
N MET A 525 1.69 -13.19 9.72
CA MET A 525 1.53 -12.07 8.77
C MET A 525 1.27 -10.73 9.46
N LEU A 526 0.53 -10.73 10.57
CA LEU A 526 0.24 -9.53 11.36
C LEU A 526 1.46 -9.05 12.15
N GLN A 527 2.33 -9.98 12.57
CA GLN A 527 3.50 -9.74 13.41
C GLN A 527 4.79 -9.49 12.61
N GLY A 528 4.88 -10.00 11.38
CA GLY A 528 5.99 -9.74 10.46
C GLY A 528 5.81 -8.46 9.63
N PRO A 529 6.88 -7.96 8.98
CA PRO A 529 6.80 -6.86 8.02
C PRO A 529 5.72 -7.10 6.95
N ILE A 530 4.94 -6.06 6.63
CA ILE A 530 3.89 -6.13 5.61
C ILE A 530 4.46 -6.56 4.25
N GLU A 531 5.70 -6.19 3.91
CA GLU A 531 6.34 -6.63 2.67
C GLU A 531 6.46 -8.15 2.53
N ASN A 532 6.47 -8.89 3.65
CA ASN A 532 6.53 -10.36 3.62
C ASN A 532 5.22 -10.98 3.14
N ILE A 533 4.09 -10.27 3.22
CA ILE A 533 2.80 -10.74 2.71
C ILE A 533 2.88 -10.92 1.18
N PHE A 534 3.52 -9.99 0.48
CA PHE A 534 3.69 -10.07 -0.98
C PHE A 534 4.66 -11.18 -1.42
N LYS A 535 5.54 -11.63 -0.51
CA LYS A 535 6.50 -12.72 -0.74
C LYS A 535 5.93 -14.11 -0.45
N LEU A 536 4.69 -14.21 0.04
CA LEU A 536 4.09 -15.51 0.31
C LEU A 536 3.97 -16.32 -0.98
N PRO A 537 4.17 -17.65 -0.95
CA PRO A 537 4.05 -18.52 -2.12
C PRO A 537 2.70 -18.40 -2.86
N LEU A 538 1.69 -17.90 -2.14
CA LEU A 538 0.32 -17.67 -2.59
C LEU A 538 0.18 -16.46 -3.53
N PHE A 539 1.03 -15.44 -3.37
CA PHE A 539 1.05 -14.20 -4.16
C PHE A 539 2.27 -14.08 -5.05
N ALA A 540 3.27 -14.96 -4.88
CA ALA A 540 4.42 -15.05 -5.75
C ALA A 540 3.97 -15.43 -7.18
N SER A 541 4.09 -14.48 -8.11
CA SER A 541 3.78 -14.75 -9.51
C SER A 541 4.79 -15.77 -10.05
N LYS A 542 4.32 -16.81 -10.74
CA LYS A 542 5.20 -17.76 -11.46
C LYS A 542 5.83 -17.17 -12.73
N LYS A 543 5.55 -15.90 -13.05
CA LYS A 543 6.27 -15.24 -14.14
C LYS A 543 7.69 -15.05 -13.64
N GLU A 544 8.66 -15.63 -14.34
CA GLU A 544 10.06 -15.26 -14.16
C GLU A 544 10.13 -13.74 -14.30
N GLU A 545 10.32 -13.04 -13.19
CA GLU A 545 10.66 -11.63 -13.23
C GLU A 545 11.93 -11.53 -14.07
N VAL A 546 11.90 -10.73 -15.12
CA VAL A 546 13.09 -10.42 -15.91
C VAL A 546 14.02 -9.67 -14.96
N LYS A 547 14.96 -10.40 -14.37
CA LYS A 547 15.95 -9.87 -13.44
C LYS A 547 16.90 -8.97 -14.19
N VAL A 548 16.73 -7.66 -14.02
CA VAL A 548 17.60 -6.63 -14.60
C VAL A 548 18.70 -6.33 -13.58
N PHE A 549 19.95 -6.28 -14.06
CA PHE A 549 21.08 -5.88 -13.23
C PHE A 549 20.88 -4.47 -12.64
N ASP A 550 21.25 -4.30 -11.38
CA ASP A 550 21.11 -3.05 -10.62
C ASP A 550 19.66 -2.52 -10.54
N SER A 551 18.67 -3.42 -10.57
CA SER A 551 17.25 -3.09 -10.40
C SER A 551 17.00 -2.48 -9.01
N LYS A 552 16.71 -1.18 -8.94
CA LYS A 552 16.52 -0.46 -7.68
C LYS A 552 15.20 -0.87 -7.00
N LYS A 553 15.27 -1.25 -5.72
CA LYS A 553 14.09 -1.51 -4.87
C LYS A 553 13.27 -0.22 -4.70
N ASP A 554 11.95 -0.32 -4.81
CA ASP A 554 11.06 0.80 -4.48
C ASP A 554 11.00 1.01 -2.96
N LEU A 555 11.50 2.17 -2.50
CA LEU A 555 11.50 2.56 -1.10
C LEU A 555 10.36 3.54 -0.75
N GLY A 556 9.50 3.93 -1.71
CA GLY A 556 8.49 4.96 -1.53
C GLY A 556 7.53 4.72 -0.38
N MET A 557 7.14 3.46 -0.17
CA MET A 557 6.29 3.02 0.94
C MET A 557 7.04 2.19 1.99
N GLY A 558 8.38 2.20 1.96
CA GLY A 558 9.21 1.39 2.86
C GLY A 558 8.95 1.68 4.33
N PHE A 559 8.60 2.93 4.69
CA PHE A 559 8.22 3.31 6.06
C PHE A 559 6.94 2.59 6.56
N LEU A 560 6.05 2.13 5.67
CA LEU A 560 4.92 1.28 6.04
C LEU A 560 5.26 -0.20 5.87
N THR A 561 5.79 -0.58 4.71
CA THR A 561 5.91 -2.00 4.33
C THR A 561 6.97 -2.76 5.15
N THR A 562 7.96 -2.06 5.70
CA THR A 562 8.98 -2.66 6.59
C THR A 562 8.50 -2.85 8.02
N ASN A 563 7.37 -2.24 8.40
CA ASN A 563 6.75 -2.41 9.71
C ASN A 563 5.67 -3.50 9.67
N SER A 564 5.40 -4.11 10.83
CA SER A 564 4.29 -5.06 10.99
C SER A 564 2.99 -4.34 11.32
N LEU A 565 1.85 -4.98 11.07
CA LEU A 565 0.56 -4.42 11.49
C LEU A 565 0.49 -4.30 13.01
N GLN A 566 1.07 -5.26 13.74
CA GLN A 566 1.21 -5.20 15.19
C GLN A 566 1.95 -3.93 15.64
N PHE A 567 3.09 -3.62 15.03
CA PHE A 567 3.83 -2.40 15.34
C PHE A 567 2.99 -1.14 15.08
N ILE A 568 2.33 -1.06 13.92
CA ILE A 568 1.51 0.09 13.53
C ILE A 568 0.37 0.31 14.54
N VAL A 569 -0.37 -0.75 14.87
CA VAL A 569 -1.49 -0.69 15.82
C VAL A 569 -0.99 -0.29 17.21
N ASN A 570 0.12 -0.87 17.69
CA ASN A 570 0.69 -0.52 18.98
C ASN A 570 1.15 0.94 19.02
N LYS A 571 1.75 1.46 17.95
CA LYS A 571 2.11 2.88 17.84
C LYS A 571 0.89 3.81 17.81
N MET A 572 -0.19 3.40 17.14
CA MET A 572 -1.45 4.15 17.19
C MET A 572 -2.02 4.20 18.61
N ILE A 573 -1.97 3.09 19.36
CA ILE A 573 -2.43 3.04 20.76
C ILE A 573 -1.54 3.90 21.66
N GLU A 574 -0.21 3.79 21.54
CA GLU A 574 0.75 4.63 22.27
C GLU A 574 0.49 6.13 22.04
N ASN A 575 0.12 6.50 20.80
CA ASN A 575 -0.21 7.89 20.46
C ASN A 575 -1.63 8.30 20.84
N ALA A 576 -2.55 7.35 21.03
CA ALA A 576 -3.94 7.59 21.44
C ALA A 576 -4.10 7.72 22.95
N THR A 577 -3.27 7.04 23.74
CA THR A 577 -3.31 7.12 25.20
C THR A 577 -2.64 8.41 25.69
N PRO A 578 -3.32 9.27 26.46
CA PRO A 578 -2.69 10.45 27.05
C PRO A 578 -1.50 10.03 27.92
N LYS A 579 -0.32 10.66 27.75
CA LYS A 579 0.86 10.47 28.63
C LYS A 579 0.68 11.06 30.04
N LYS A 580 -0.49 10.93 30.66
CA LYS A 580 -0.71 11.34 32.05
C LYS A 580 -0.42 10.15 32.98
N PRO A 581 0.35 10.33 34.07
CA PRO A 581 0.73 9.26 34.99
C PRO A 581 -0.43 8.58 35.74
N GLU A 582 -1.66 9.08 35.62
CA GLU A 582 -2.81 8.66 36.43
C GLU A 582 -3.99 8.10 35.60
N ALA A 583 -3.87 7.99 34.27
CA ALA A 583 -4.92 7.38 33.46
C ALA A 583 -4.87 5.86 33.59
N ARG A 584 -5.96 5.25 34.07
CA ARG A 584 -6.15 3.79 34.06
C ARG A 584 -6.13 3.28 32.62
N ASP A 585 -5.65 2.06 32.39
CA ASP A 585 -5.47 1.39 31.09
C ASP A 585 -6.71 1.32 30.17
N ASP A 586 -7.88 1.79 30.61
CA ASP A 586 -9.13 1.77 29.84
C ASP A 586 -9.60 3.15 29.34
N ASP A 587 -8.96 4.23 29.77
CA ASP A 587 -9.45 5.62 29.59
C ASP A 587 -8.88 6.28 28.33
N THR A 588 -9.04 5.61 27.19
CA THR A 588 -8.98 6.31 25.89
C THR A 588 -10.29 7.06 25.75
N SER A 589 -10.29 8.39 25.87
CA SER A 589 -11.46 9.21 25.55
C SER A 589 -12.00 8.79 24.18
N ASP A 590 -13.29 8.44 24.09
CA ASP A 590 -13.90 7.93 22.87
C ASP A 590 -13.63 8.89 21.69
N VAL A 591 -12.85 8.43 20.71
CA VAL A 591 -12.55 9.22 19.52
C VAL A 591 -13.58 8.87 18.45
N ILE A 592 -14.61 9.72 18.36
CA ILE A 592 -15.76 9.51 17.49
C ILE A 592 -15.63 10.37 16.23
N VAL A 593 -15.59 9.71 15.07
CA VAL A 593 -15.70 10.34 13.76
C VAL A 593 -17.18 10.54 13.44
N LYS A 594 -17.61 11.78 13.21
CA LYS A 594 -18.97 12.11 12.79
C LYS A 594 -19.00 12.35 11.28
N PHE A 595 -19.71 11.49 10.54
CA PHE A 595 -19.75 11.62 9.08
C PHE A 595 -20.62 12.79 8.61
N ASP A 596 -21.67 13.14 9.34
CA ASP A 596 -22.56 14.26 8.97
C ASP A 596 -21.83 15.61 8.91
N SER A 597 -20.77 15.81 9.70
CA SER A 597 -19.95 17.02 9.64
C SER A 597 -19.22 17.18 8.29
N PHE A 598 -18.83 16.06 7.68
CA PHE A 598 -18.28 16.06 6.31
C PHE A 598 -19.38 16.29 5.27
N ALA A 599 -20.56 15.70 5.46
CA ALA A 599 -21.70 15.92 4.57
C ALA A 599 -22.06 17.43 4.51
N GLU A 600 -22.18 18.07 5.66
CA GLU A 600 -22.46 19.51 5.77
C GLU A 600 -21.35 20.37 5.12
N LEU A 601 -20.08 19.94 5.17
CA LEU A 601 -18.99 20.63 4.47
C LEU A 601 -19.22 20.63 2.96
N PHE A 602 -19.52 19.47 2.37
CA PHE A 602 -19.82 19.37 0.93
C PHE A 602 -21.08 20.14 0.55
N LYS A 603 -22.11 20.11 1.42
CA LYS A 603 -23.32 20.91 1.25
C LYS A 603 -23.03 22.40 1.13
N ARG A 604 -22.22 22.95 2.03
CA ARG A 604 -21.84 24.36 2.01
C ARG A 604 -20.98 24.71 0.78
N LEU A 605 -20.17 23.78 0.30
CA LEU A 605 -19.34 23.98 -0.90
C LEU A 605 -20.19 24.17 -2.18
N TYR A 606 -21.27 23.39 -2.38
CA TYR A 606 -22.12 23.53 -3.58
C TYR A 606 -23.28 24.52 -3.39
N THR A 607 -23.68 24.83 -2.15
CA THR A 607 -24.78 25.77 -1.90
C THR A 607 -24.41 27.14 -2.48
N ASN A 608 -25.28 27.71 -3.31
CA ASN A 608 -25.02 28.94 -4.08
C ASN A 608 -23.74 28.88 -4.95
N SER A 609 -23.34 27.67 -5.37
CA SER A 609 -22.13 27.42 -6.15
C SER A 609 -20.86 28.01 -5.52
N THR A 610 -20.77 27.97 -4.18
CA THR A 610 -19.70 28.64 -3.40
C THR A 610 -18.29 28.23 -3.85
N LEU A 611 -18.02 26.93 -4.05
CA LEU A 611 -16.72 26.45 -4.52
C LEU A 611 -16.44 26.92 -5.95
N SER A 612 -17.42 26.82 -6.85
CA SER A 612 -17.27 27.27 -8.24
C SER A 612 -16.92 28.76 -8.31
N ASN A 613 -17.61 29.58 -7.53
CA ASN A 613 -17.34 31.01 -7.41
C ASN A 613 -15.93 31.27 -6.83
N ALA A 614 -15.52 30.54 -5.81
CA ALA A 614 -14.20 30.66 -5.20
C ALA A 614 -13.07 30.30 -6.18
N LEU A 615 -13.26 29.27 -7.00
CA LEU A 615 -12.28 28.84 -8.00
C LEU A 615 -12.24 29.75 -9.25
N ALA A 616 -13.34 30.46 -9.53
CA ALA A 616 -13.41 31.45 -10.60
C ALA A 616 -12.71 32.77 -10.21
N ASP A 617 -12.76 33.15 -8.93
CA ASP A 617 -12.14 34.36 -8.38
C ASP A 617 -11.08 34.02 -7.32
N LEU A 618 -9.88 33.67 -7.79
CA LEU A 618 -8.78 33.24 -6.92
C LEU A 618 -8.29 34.32 -5.95
N ASP A 619 -8.45 35.59 -6.30
CA ASP A 619 -8.02 36.71 -5.43
C ASP A 619 -8.97 36.86 -4.22
N ASN A 620 -10.26 36.57 -4.41
CA ASN A 620 -11.25 36.58 -3.33
C ASN A 620 -11.62 35.18 -2.82
N MET A 621 -10.92 34.12 -3.24
CA MET A 621 -11.27 32.72 -2.94
C MET A 621 -11.53 32.50 -1.45
N MET A 622 -10.61 32.92 -0.58
CA MET A 622 -10.77 32.73 0.86
C MET A 622 -11.91 33.55 1.45
N ASN A 623 -12.19 34.74 0.91
CA ASN A 623 -13.33 35.56 1.32
C ASN A 623 -14.64 34.84 0.97
N ILE A 624 -14.75 34.33 -0.26
CA ILE A 624 -15.90 33.56 -0.73
C ILE A 624 -16.12 32.30 0.13
N LEU A 625 -15.03 31.62 0.52
CA LEU A 625 -15.09 30.46 1.42
C LEU A 625 -15.42 30.81 2.88
N GLY A 626 -15.32 32.08 3.28
CA GLY A 626 -15.76 32.58 4.59
C GLY A 626 -14.71 33.27 5.44
N LEU A 627 -13.60 33.73 4.88
CA LEU A 627 -12.59 34.50 5.61
C LEU A 627 -12.90 36.00 5.55
N ASN A 628 -13.13 36.62 6.70
CA ASN A 628 -13.32 38.05 6.80
C ASN A 628 -11.99 38.81 6.62
N SER A 629 -12.08 40.09 6.28
CA SER A 629 -10.90 40.95 6.09
C SER A 629 -10.05 41.14 7.35
N ASP A 630 -10.63 40.93 8.54
CA ASP A 630 -9.95 40.96 9.84
C ASP A 630 -9.28 39.61 10.20
N GLY A 631 -9.37 38.60 9.32
CA GLY A 631 -8.82 37.26 9.52
C GLY A 631 -9.72 36.33 10.34
N SER A 632 -10.91 36.77 10.76
CA SER A 632 -11.90 35.92 11.42
C SER A 632 -12.68 35.05 10.41
N ILE A 633 -13.30 33.97 10.90
CA ILE A 633 -14.12 33.08 10.09
C ILE A 633 -15.59 33.48 10.22
N LYS A 634 -16.26 33.64 9.08
CA LYS A 634 -17.68 33.97 8.98
C LYS A 634 -18.54 32.79 9.43
N GLU A 635 -19.54 33.06 10.27
CA GLU A 635 -20.52 32.07 10.71
C GLU A 635 -21.26 31.44 9.50
N LYS A 636 -21.58 30.15 9.59
CA LYS A 636 -22.26 29.36 8.55
C LYS A 636 -21.49 29.23 7.23
N SER A 637 -20.20 29.57 7.22
CA SER A 637 -19.37 29.47 6.02
C SER A 637 -18.75 28.08 5.80
N VAL A 638 -18.14 27.88 4.64
CA VAL A 638 -17.36 26.66 4.35
C VAL A 638 -16.18 26.54 5.33
N LEU A 639 -15.47 27.64 5.60
CA LEU A 639 -14.33 27.63 6.52
C LEU A 639 -14.73 27.35 7.97
N GLU A 640 -15.90 27.81 8.42
CA GLU A 640 -16.41 27.44 9.75
C GLU A 640 -16.68 25.94 9.83
N GLN A 641 -17.36 25.37 8.84
CA GLN A 641 -17.65 23.94 8.83
C GLN A 641 -16.37 23.09 8.73
N LEU A 642 -15.40 23.54 7.93
CA LEU A 642 -14.09 22.90 7.87
C LEU A 642 -13.38 22.95 9.23
N GLN A 643 -13.48 24.08 9.96
CA GLN A 643 -12.96 24.19 11.32
C GLN A 643 -13.67 23.20 12.26
N THR A 644 -14.99 23.05 12.18
CA THR A 644 -15.76 22.06 12.96
C THR A 644 -15.30 20.64 12.65
N VAL A 645 -15.18 20.28 11.36
CA VAL A 645 -14.66 18.96 10.95
C VAL A 645 -13.27 18.73 11.56
N ILE A 646 -12.37 19.70 11.47
CA ILE A 646 -11.03 19.58 12.05
C ILE A 646 -11.08 19.41 13.58
N GLN A 647 -11.88 20.22 14.28
CA GLN A 647 -12.03 20.16 15.73
C GLN A 647 -12.57 18.81 16.21
N GLU A 648 -13.55 18.24 15.51
CA GLU A 648 -14.13 16.95 15.87
C GLU A 648 -13.18 15.78 15.58
N ASN A 649 -12.30 15.93 14.58
CA ASN A 649 -11.44 14.86 14.09
C ASN A 649 -9.98 14.99 14.58
N VAL A 650 -9.64 16.06 15.32
CA VAL A 650 -8.28 16.37 15.76
C VAL A 650 -7.58 15.22 16.46
N THR A 651 -8.29 14.47 17.30
CA THR A 651 -7.68 13.42 18.13
C THR A 651 -7.20 12.25 17.28
N TRP A 652 -8.06 11.63 16.45
CA TRP A 652 -7.61 10.50 15.62
C TRP A 652 -6.67 10.97 14.51
N VAL A 653 -6.88 12.16 13.94
CA VAL A 653 -5.98 12.77 12.97
C VAL A 653 -4.58 12.94 13.57
N GLY A 654 -4.51 13.40 14.81
CA GLY A 654 -3.27 13.51 15.57
C GLY A 654 -2.61 12.14 15.82
N VAL A 655 -3.40 11.13 16.21
CA VAL A 655 -2.90 9.76 16.42
C VAL A 655 -2.29 9.17 15.14
N VAL A 656 -3.02 9.25 14.02
CA VAL A 656 -2.56 8.73 12.73
C VAL A 656 -1.36 9.56 12.24
N GLY A 657 -1.44 10.88 12.31
CA GLY A 657 -0.38 11.79 11.88
C GLY A 657 0.92 11.59 12.65
N ASN A 658 0.86 11.45 13.97
CA ASN A 658 2.04 11.18 14.81
C ASN A 658 2.64 9.80 14.55
N THR A 659 1.80 8.78 14.34
CA THR A 659 2.24 7.43 13.99
C THR A 659 2.97 7.43 12.65
N LEU A 660 2.38 8.03 11.61
CA LEU A 660 3.00 8.14 10.29
C LEU A 660 4.31 8.93 10.34
N ASN A 661 4.33 10.06 11.05
CA ASN A 661 5.53 10.88 11.21
C ASN A 661 6.67 10.12 11.89
N GLY A 662 6.36 9.38 12.96
CA GLY A 662 7.34 8.52 13.64
C GLY A 662 7.94 7.50 12.69
N MET A 663 7.10 6.78 11.95
CA MET A 663 7.56 5.77 10.99
C MET A 663 8.39 6.36 9.84
N ILE A 664 8.00 7.53 9.31
CA ILE A 664 8.75 8.22 8.25
C ILE A 664 10.14 8.64 8.77
N ASN A 665 10.21 9.19 9.98
CA ASN A 665 11.49 9.59 10.58
C ASN A 665 12.38 8.39 10.87
N ASP A 666 11.84 7.35 11.50
CA ASP A 666 12.56 6.11 11.81
C ASP A 666 13.11 5.45 10.54
N PHE A 667 12.30 5.40 9.48
CA PHE A 667 12.73 4.88 8.19
C PHE A 667 13.79 5.76 7.52
N GLY A 668 13.66 7.09 7.61
CA GLY A 668 14.65 8.05 7.14
C GLY A 668 16.02 7.87 7.84
N GLU A 669 16.02 7.64 9.16
CA GLU A 669 17.25 7.33 9.90
C GLU A 669 17.84 5.98 9.48
N LYS A 670 17.01 4.94 9.31
CA LYS A 670 17.48 3.63 8.77
C LYS A 670 18.14 3.78 7.40
N ILE A 671 17.59 4.60 6.51
CA ILE A 671 18.19 4.90 5.20
C ILE A 671 19.54 5.61 5.36
N LYS A 672 19.63 6.62 6.24
CA LYS A 672 20.89 7.33 6.50
C LYS A 672 21.97 6.40 7.04
N VAL A 673 21.62 5.52 7.99
CA VAL A 673 22.53 4.51 8.54
C VAL A 673 22.96 3.55 7.44
N THR A 674 22.02 3.02 6.65
CA THR A 674 22.32 2.12 5.53
C THR A 674 23.29 2.74 4.52
N LYS A 675 23.06 4.01 4.16
CA LYS A 675 23.96 4.79 3.29
C LYS A 675 25.34 4.96 3.92
N SER A 676 25.40 5.33 5.20
CA SER A 676 26.67 5.47 5.93
C SER A 676 27.46 4.17 5.96
N GLU A 677 26.83 3.04 6.28
CA GLU A 677 27.50 1.74 6.30
C GLU A 677 27.97 1.28 4.91
N ALA A 678 27.14 1.47 3.88
CA ALA A 678 27.54 1.18 2.50
C ALA A 678 28.78 2.02 2.08
N ASN A 679 28.80 3.31 2.42
CA ASN A 679 29.94 4.18 2.15
C ASN A 679 31.19 3.75 2.93
N LYS A 680 31.05 3.36 4.21
CA LYS A 680 32.17 2.85 5.01
C LYS A 680 32.77 1.57 4.41
N VAL A 681 31.92 0.63 3.97
CA VAL A 681 32.40 -0.56 3.28
C VAL A 681 33.11 -0.15 2.00
N PHE A 682 32.50 0.67 1.14
CA PHE A 682 33.13 1.17 -0.09
C PHE A 682 34.54 1.75 0.14
N ASP A 683 34.68 2.61 1.15
CA ASP A 683 35.93 3.30 1.47
C ASP A 683 37.00 2.36 2.05
N SER A 684 36.59 1.21 2.62
CA SER A 684 37.48 0.18 3.15
C SER A 684 37.98 -0.80 2.08
N LEU A 685 37.24 -0.96 0.97
CA LEU A 685 37.58 -1.88 -0.11
C LEU A 685 38.93 -1.53 -0.75
N LYS A 686 39.75 -2.57 -0.92
CA LYS A 686 41.01 -2.52 -1.67
C LYS A 686 40.79 -3.17 -3.02
N VAL A 687 41.31 -2.54 -4.08
CA VAL A 687 41.21 -3.07 -5.44
C VAL A 687 42.61 -3.30 -5.99
N THR A 688 42.83 -4.50 -6.50
CA THR A 688 44.01 -4.86 -7.29
C THR A 688 43.57 -5.03 -8.75
N ILE A 689 44.32 -4.42 -9.67
CA ILE A 689 44.10 -4.58 -11.10
C ILE A 689 44.96 -5.78 -11.55
N ASP A 690 44.33 -6.91 -11.86
CA ASP A 690 45.03 -8.16 -12.16
C ASP A 690 45.32 -8.33 -13.65
N GLY A 691 44.50 -7.70 -14.50
CA GLY A 691 44.59 -7.78 -15.95
C GLY A 691 44.16 -6.48 -16.60
N GLN A 692 44.97 -5.98 -17.53
CA GLN A 692 44.70 -4.77 -18.28
C GLN A 692 44.95 -5.04 -19.77
N GLN A 693 43.88 -5.35 -20.48
CA GLN A 693 43.84 -5.39 -21.94
C GLN A 693 43.04 -4.19 -22.45
N THR A 694 43.15 -3.89 -23.74
CA THR A 694 42.43 -2.76 -24.34
C THR A 694 40.92 -2.93 -24.13
N ASN A 695 40.34 -2.05 -23.32
CA ASN A 695 38.93 -2.02 -22.96
C ASN A 695 38.42 -3.30 -22.26
N ASP A 696 39.32 -4.10 -21.67
CA ASP A 696 39.00 -5.32 -20.93
C ASP A 696 39.87 -5.41 -19.68
N PHE A 697 39.23 -5.35 -18.52
CA PHE A 697 39.91 -5.18 -17.25
C PHE A 697 39.44 -6.20 -16.23
N THR A 698 40.39 -6.77 -15.49
CA THR A 698 40.14 -7.70 -14.40
C THR A 698 40.53 -7.07 -13.07
N TYR A 699 39.62 -7.10 -12.11
CA TYR A 699 39.80 -6.52 -10.78
C TYR A 699 39.57 -7.58 -9.69
N THR A 700 40.48 -7.65 -8.73
CA THR A 700 40.21 -8.31 -7.44
C THR A 700 39.87 -7.25 -6.41
N VAL A 701 38.66 -7.31 -5.88
CA VAL A 701 38.15 -6.41 -4.85
C VAL A 701 38.11 -7.16 -3.52
N LYS A 702 38.85 -6.66 -2.54
CA LYS A 702 39.00 -7.24 -1.22
C LYS A 702 38.44 -6.34 -0.13
N ASP A 703 37.55 -6.89 0.68
CA ASP A 703 37.12 -6.27 1.92
C ASP A 703 38.15 -6.53 3.02
N ALA A 704 38.75 -5.45 3.53
CA ALA A 704 39.78 -5.53 4.56
C ALA A 704 39.23 -5.99 5.93
N THR A 705 37.92 -5.86 6.15
CA THR A 705 37.24 -6.20 7.41
C THR A 705 36.82 -7.67 7.42
N THR A 706 36.18 -8.15 6.35
CA THR A 706 35.68 -9.54 6.28
C THR A 706 36.68 -10.50 5.64
N ASN A 707 37.72 -9.97 4.98
CA ASN A 707 38.68 -10.72 4.15
C ASN A 707 38.03 -11.46 2.97
N THR A 708 36.81 -11.07 2.57
CA THR A 708 36.12 -11.58 1.38
C THR A 708 36.73 -10.97 0.12
N GLU A 709 36.94 -11.80 -0.90
CA GLU A 709 37.48 -11.38 -2.20
C GLU A 709 36.49 -11.72 -3.31
N ASN A 710 36.21 -10.74 -4.17
CA ASN A 710 35.47 -10.93 -5.41
C ASN A 710 36.35 -10.53 -6.58
N LYS A 711 36.37 -11.35 -7.62
CA LYS A 711 37.06 -11.05 -8.87
C LYS A 711 36.04 -10.72 -9.96
N PHE A 712 36.23 -9.59 -10.63
CA PHE A 712 35.33 -9.10 -11.68
C PHE A 712 36.09 -8.88 -12.98
N GLU A 713 35.51 -9.27 -14.10
CA GLU A 713 35.94 -8.87 -15.44
C GLU A 713 34.93 -7.85 -15.98
N ILE A 714 35.43 -6.71 -16.46
CA ILE A 714 34.61 -5.60 -16.96
C ILE A 714 35.12 -5.21 -18.34
N LYS A 715 34.26 -5.41 -19.36
CA LYS A 715 34.57 -5.06 -20.75
C LYS A 715 33.84 -3.79 -21.15
N LEU A 716 34.54 -2.93 -21.89
CA LEU A 716 34.01 -1.67 -22.41
C LEU A 716 33.87 -1.72 -23.93
N SER A 717 32.91 -0.96 -24.44
CA SER A 717 32.70 -0.73 -25.87
C SER A 717 32.47 0.76 -26.14
N TYR A 718 32.66 1.17 -27.39
CA TYR A 718 32.41 2.56 -27.79
C TYR A 718 30.91 2.81 -28.00
N GLU A 719 30.38 3.88 -27.39
CA GLU A 719 29.11 4.52 -27.70
C GLU A 719 29.40 5.91 -28.33
N GLY A 720 29.46 5.95 -29.66
CA GLY A 720 29.93 7.15 -30.36
C GLY A 720 31.41 7.40 -30.06
N LYS A 721 31.73 8.54 -29.42
CA LYS A 721 33.11 8.93 -29.05
C LYS A 721 33.48 8.62 -27.59
N TYR A 722 32.59 7.98 -26.84
CA TYR A 722 32.77 7.67 -25.43
C TYR A 722 32.76 6.16 -25.22
N LEU A 723 33.29 5.69 -24.09
CA LEU A 723 33.20 4.31 -23.65
C LEU A 723 31.93 4.10 -22.81
N LYS A 724 31.44 2.87 -22.82
CA LYS A 724 30.41 2.34 -21.91
C LYS A 724 30.75 0.89 -21.56
N VAL A 725 30.28 0.40 -20.42
CA VAL A 725 30.36 -1.03 -20.09
C VAL A 725 29.53 -1.81 -21.11
N SER A 726 30.09 -2.89 -21.63
CA SER A 726 29.43 -3.83 -22.54
C SER A 726 29.21 -5.19 -21.93
N SER A 727 30.09 -5.62 -21.01
CA SER A 727 29.98 -6.90 -20.32
C SER A 727 30.50 -6.83 -18.89
N ILE A 728 29.86 -7.57 -17.98
CA ILE A 728 30.29 -7.78 -16.59
C ILE A 728 30.20 -9.27 -16.27
N SER A 729 31.28 -9.84 -15.73
CA SER A 729 31.30 -11.20 -15.19
C SER A 729 32.01 -11.26 -13.83
N LYS A 730 31.62 -12.23 -12.99
CA LYS A 730 32.32 -12.57 -11.75
C LYS A 730 33.08 -13.87 -11.97
N LEU A 731 34.39 -13.86 -11.70
CA LEU A 731 35.31 -14.97 -11.96
C LEU A 731 35.49 -15.91 -10.77
#